data_AF-B4GLA4-F1
#
_entry.id   AF-B4GLA4-F1
#
_cell.length_a   1.000
_cell.length_b   1.000
_cell.length_c   1.000
_cell.angle_alpha   90.00
_cell.angle_beta   90.00
_cell.angle_gamma   90.00
#
_symmetry.space_group_name_H-M   'P 1'
#
loop_
_entity.id
_entity.type
_entity.pdbx_description
1 polymer ?
#
loop_
_entity_poly.entity_id
_entity_poly.type
_entity_poly.pdbx_seq_one_letter_code
_entity_poly.pdbx_strand_id
1 'polypeptide(L)'
;MGLLSSTVYEQLMSCPERFVVPNVFDACKEALFKHASNLHDANEKAFKTLAAKNYLYGNVLEKITKFNIEAGSDTSGKGHFLAKITIFSAFEEGIKMRTVVKHFGDRFMNLLEGGIYSSPSYVRELKINEYSRILSYLFELNVHDDDFLRNRIVKCITKTVGLAKERVQLHVDLVEYLPELINFAQTANAGRKKDIVRLYFLFATELSVNYRHQLCLHMQDILPKLCEYHNEDVFRDDTRKIFFQCVINSLHSLYPKLSVCDFNTFGVPLNEKWPQTMLRLKTIVDMEIRKNSLVRYKTAKLSNDKFCESFIKMSALVMYIVLWDLELRKNDSNGDGDAPKKLPRPSDKMEVLFGLIDKKETTFDDVWFAIYAEVLQLSIVVLNVANYQQALSTVLGILQMYGNVRNLTNVRICVRCLLAKERELLQSQSIQENYLADLWSQMGNHLISVTTTISEEIKEKQLMLQMLIKHDKLNQKMASSLLHNFISNEMLKRNECIATIREIYIRAGQCGQDKASATLEPIISWAYGSSGRCSVTQVIHNIASIDANLLADTFSISIINFLDEQQLQQLCNSPDPGTVPADQNLLAYRHNKQLLCLDKECLAPVNSLLKIALKKSYTSRLTAKIVRCVGSIALRCPDIYLMENFLVLCKSTAKFITMPTLDVRFATISTLGIVLNTNCVASDPISHSLQHSEFCRELYESIEFKKLAFNDEDDTRNSNSMMVQMLLAIFSLSSFHQEIALKELLYHCARRRLGEAEFVALQNQVPGVDQTMRDRIRPYADILLHKWSSQRWPILKRPCP
;
A
#
# COMPACT_ATOMS: atom_id res chain seq x y z
N MET A 1 11.22 31.36 47.03
CA MET A 1 11.31 30.20 46.11
C MET A 1 10.91 28.88 46.77
N GLY A 2 11.32 28.55 48.01
CA GLY A 2 10.76 27.38 48.73
C GLY A 2 9.24 27.44 48.95
N LEU A 3 8.68 28.66 49.04
CA LEU A 3 7.23 28.93 49.08
C LEU A 3 6.54 28.91 47.71
N LEU A 4 7.27 28.78 46.59
CA LEU A 4 6.66 28.75 45.25
C LEU A 4 6.30 27.33 44.79
N SER A 5 6.76 26.26 45.46
CA SER A 5 6.52 24.89 45.00
C SER A 5 5.20 24.26 45.48
N SER A 6 4.62 24.71 46.61
CA SER A 6 3.30 24.23 47.07
C SER A 6 2.18 25.21 46.72
N THR A 7 2.41 26.51 46.88
CA THR A 7 1.36 27.53 46.73
C THR A 7 0.97 27.76 45.27
N VAL A 8 1.90 27.67 44.31
CA VAL A 8 1.57 27.71 42.88
C VAL A 8 0.83 26.44 42.43
N TYR A 9 1.13 25.30 43.07
CA TYR A 9 0.47 24.03 42.78
C TYR A 9 -0.99 24.03 43.27
N GLU A 10 -1.26 24.59 44.46
CA GLU A 10 -2.62 24.78 45.00
C GLU A 10 -3.40 25.91 44.28
N GLN A 11 -2.72 26.97 43.84
CA GLN A 11 -3.33 28.04 43.05
C GLN A 11 -3.67 27.62 41.61
N LEU A 12 -2.87 26.74 40.99
CA LEU A 12 -3.18 26.12 39.69
C LEU A 12 -4.37 25.15 39.77
N MET A 13 -4.60 24.51 40.93
CA MET A 13 -5.73 23.61 41.16
C MET A 13 -7.06 24.34 41.45
N SER A 14 -7.03 25.65 41.74
CA SER A 14 -8.20 26.40 42.21
C SER A 14 -8.72 27.49 41.27
N CYS A 15 -8.02 27.83 40.17
CA CYS A 15 -8.44 28.87 39.24
C CYS A 15 -8.82 28.31 37.85
N PRO A 16 -10.10 28.40 37.42
CA PRO A 16 -10.57 27.88 36.13
C PRO A 16 -10.34 28.86 34.96
N GLU A 17 -9.39 29.79 35.05
CA GLU A 17 -9.11 30.74 33.98
C GLU A 17 -7.89 30.29 33.15
N ARG A 18 -8.14 29.84 31.92
CA ARG A 18 -7.15 29.45 30.91
C ARG A 18 -6.08 30.52 30.60
N PHE A 19 -6.25 31.75 31.08
CA PHE A 19 -5.40 32.90 30.75
C PHE A 19 -4.10 33.03 31.58
N VAL A 20 -3.97 32.36 32.73
CA VAL A 20 -2.81 32.57 33.63
C VAL A 20 -1.66 31.59 33.38
N VAL A 21 -1.96 30.38 32.90
CA VAL A 21 -0.97 29.28 32.79
C VAL A 21 0.14 29.51 31.75
N PRO A 22 -0.12 30.09 30.56
CA PRO A 22 0.93 30.44 29.60
C PRO A 22 1.97 31.42 30.17
N ASN A 23 1.51 32.44 30.91
CA ASN A 23 2.39 33.43 31.54
C ASN A 23 3.27 32.79 32.63
N VAL A 24 2.75 31.82 33.37
CA VAL A 24 3.52 31.05 34.35
C VAL A 24 4.58 30.20 33.65
N PHE A 25 4.25 29.57 32.52
CA PHE A 25 5.20 28.81 31.73
C PHE A 25 6.35 29.68 31.19
N ASP A 26 6.05 30.84 30.61
CA ASP A 26 7.06 31.78 30.12
C ASP A 26 7.93 32.35 31.26
N ALA A 27 7.33 32.69 32.41
CA ALA A 27 8.10 33.13 33.58
C ALA A 27 9.06 32.05 34.09
N CYS A 28 8.66 30.78 34.05
CA CYS A 28 9.52 29.66 34.43
C CYS A 28 10.68 29.47 33.43
N LYS A 29 10.42 29.60 32.13
CA LYS A 29 11.43 29.57 31.07
C LYS A 29 12.46 30.69 31.27
N GLU A 30 12.03 31.93 31.47
CA GLU A 30 12.92 33.07 31.71
C GLU A 30 13.75 32.91 33.00
N ALA A 31 13.16 32.35 34.05
CA ALA A 31 13.88 32.06 35.29
C ALA A 31 14.99 31.01 35.07
N LEU A 32 14.75 29.99 34.23
CA LEU A 32 15.77 29.01 33.86
C LEU A 32 16.92 29.65 33.07
N PHE A 33 16.63 30.56 32.13
CA PHE A 33 17.67 31.27 31.36
C PHE A 33 18.54 32.15 32.26
N LYS A 34 17.93 32.89 33.18
CA LYS A 34 18.66 33.69 34.17
C LYS A 34 19.51 32.82 35.10
N HIS A 35 18.96 31.70 35.57
CA HIS A 35 19.71 30.79 36.45
C HIS A 35 20.87 30.11 35.72
N ALA A 36 20.71 29.75 34.44
CA ALA A 36 21.80 29.23 33.61
C ALA A 36 22.92 30.26 33.42
N SER A 37 22.57 31.54 33.23
CA SER A 37 23.53 32.63 33.12
C SER A 37 24.28 32.84 34.44
N ASN A 38 23.56 32.87 35.57
CA ASN A 38 24.17 32.99 36.90
C ASN A 38 25.11 31.82 37.23
N LEU A 39 24.84 30.61 36.73
CA LEU A 39 25.74 29.46 36.87
C LEU A 39 27.02 29.62 36.05
N HIS A 40 26.92 30.23 34.87
CA HIS A 40 28.07 30.49 34.01
C HIS A 40 29.03 31.50 34.64
N ASP A 41 28.47 32.53 35.28
CA ASP A 41 29.23 33.63 35.88
C ASP A 41 29.68 33.37 37.34
N ALA A 42 29.28 32.23 37.92
CA ALA A 42 29.54 31.90 39.32
C ALA A 42 30.98 31.39 39.58
N ASN A 43 31.58 31.82 40.69
CA ASN A 43 32.81 31.24 41.22
C ASN A 43 32.58 29.81 41.78
N GLU A 44 33.64 29.04 42.00
CA GLU A 44 33.54 27.60 42.32
C GLU A 44 32.66 27.27 43.54
N LYS A 45 32.68 28.15 44.56
CA LYS A 45 31.85 27.99 45.78
C LYS A 45 30.38 28.31 45.51
N ALA A 46 30.09 29.40 44.82
CA ALA A 46 28.73 29.79 44.44
C ALA A 46 28.12 28.81 43.43
N PHE A 47 28.94 28.28 42.51
CA PHE A 47 28.55 27.26 41.53
C PHE A 47 28.00 26.01 42.22
N LYS A 48 28.73 25.46 43.21
CA LYS A 48 28.27 24.27 43.96
C LYS A 48 26.91 24.50 44.64
N THR A 49 26.69 25.68 45.21
CA THR A 49 25.41 26.03 45.87
C THR A 49 24.26 26.24 44.87
N LEU A 50 24.52 26.88 43.73
CA LEU A 50 23.52 27.13 42.69
C LEU A 50 23.16 25.85 41.93
N ALA A 51 24.15 25.02 41.61
CA ALA A 51 23.97 23.75 40.92
C ALA A 51 23.09 22.78 41.73
N ALA A 52 23.24 22.78 43.06
CA ALA A 52 22.37 22.00 43.96
C ALA A 52 20.88 22.37 43.87
N LYS A 53 20.54 23.56 43.35
CA LYS A 53 19.15 24.03 43.18
C LYS A 53 18.60 23.81 41.77
N ASN A 54 19.39 23.27 40.82
CA ASN A 54 18.97 23.10 39.42
C ASN A 54 17.71 22.24 39.28
N TYR A 55 17.56 21.22 40.13
CA TYR A 55 16.39 20.33 40.10
C TYR A 55 15.08 21.07 40.40
N LEU A 56 15.10 22.11 41.25
CA LEU A 56 13.91 22.88 41.61
C LEU A 56 13.37 23.64 40.40
N TYR A 57 14.25 24.28 39.64
CA TYR A 57 13.87 25.04 38.44
C TYR A 57 13.42 24.10 37.30
N GLY A 58 14.12 22.99 37.10
CA GLY A 58 13.77 22.01 36.07
C GLY A 58 12.42 21.31 36.32
N ASN A 59 12.11 21.00 37.59
CA ASN A 59 10.89 20.26 37.94
C ASN A 59 9.60 21.04 37.68
N VAL A 60 9.63 22.38 37.77
CA VAL A 60 8.43 23.20 37.52
C VAL A 60 8.04 23.13 36.05
N LEU A 61 9.00 23.30 35.15
CA LEU A 61 8.78 23.22 33.69
C LEU A 61 8.26 21.83 33.29
N GLU A 62 8.81 20.77 33.87
CA GLU A 62 8.39 19.40 33.62
C GLU A 62 6.98 19.10 34.12
N LYS A 63 6.62 19.57 35.32
CA LYS A 63 5.26 19.41 35.87
C LYS A 63 4.21 20.11 35.03
N ILE A 64 4.47 21.36 34.60
CA ILE A 64 3.55 22.11 33.73
C ILE A 64 3.37 21.37 32.39
N THR A 65 4.47 20.88 31.81
CA THR A 65 4.44 20.13 30.54
C THR A 65 3.62 18.84 30.66
N LYS A 66 3.83 18.07 31.74
CA LYS A 66 3.10 16.83 32.00
C LYS A 66 1.60 17.10 32.20
N PHE A 67 1.25 18.11 32.99
CA PHE A 67 -0.14 18.51 33.20
C PHE A 67 -0.82 18.92 31.89
N ASN A 68 -0.09 19.57 30.97
CA ASN A 68 -0.61 19.94 29.64
C ASN A 68 -0.96 18.73 28.77
N ILE A 69 -0.17 17.66 28.84
CA ILE A 69 -0.46 16.42 28.13
C ILE A 69 -1.66 15.70 28.74
N GLU A 70 -1.73 15.61 30.07
CA GLU A 70 -2.84 14.98 30.78
C GLU A 70 -4.17 15.69 30.45
N ALA A 71 -4.20 17.02 30.52
CA ALA A 71 -5.38 17.83 30.19
C ALA A 71 -5.85 17.66 28.73
N GLY A 72 -4.93 17.45 27.79
CA GLY A 72 -5.28 17.23 26.38
C GLY A 72 -5.67 15.78 26.04
N SER A 73 -5.40 14.83 26.93
CA SER A 73 -5.75 13.42 26.75
C SER A 73 -7.17 13.09 27.25
N ASP A 74 -7.75 13.96 28.07
CA ASP A 74 -9.11 13.79 28.58
C ASP A 74 -10.17 13.96 27.48
N THR A 75 -11.01 12.93 27.33
CA THR A 75 -12.17 12.91 26.42
C THR A 75 -13.28 13.90 26.81
N SER A 76 -13.11 14.64 27.91
CA SER A 76 -14.05 15.63 28.45
C SER A 76 -14.06 16.97 27.69
N GLY A 77 -13.27 17.12 26.63
CA GLY A 77 -13.35 18.24 25.70
C GLY A 77 -12.64 19.53 26.15
N LYS A 78 -11.77 19.48 27.17
CA LYS A 78 -11.04 20.67 27.65
C LYS A 78 -9.78 21.02 26.85
N GLY A 79 -9.26 20.12 26.00
CA GLY A 79 -8.10 20.37 25.15
C GLY A 79 -6.83 20.73 25.92
N HIS A 80 -5.71 20.87 25.22
CA HIS A 80 -4.48 21.37 25.83
C HIS A 80 -4.62 22.85 26.23
N PHE A 81 -3.99 23.26 27.34
CA PHE A 81 -4.00 24.66 27.79
C PHE A 81 -2.79 25.47 27.32
N LEU A 82 -1.65 24.83 27.00
CA LEU A 82 -0.53 25.45 26.30
C LEU A 82 -0.56 25.05 24.84
N ALA A 83 -0.64 26.01 23.93
CA ALA A 83 -0.54 25.74 22.49
C ALA A 83 0.82 25.14 22.12
N LYS A 84 0.83 24.28 21.09
CA LYS A 84 2.05 23.66 20.54
C LYS A 84 3.14 24.69 20.23
N ILE A 85 2.77 25.85 19.68
CA ILE A 85 3.73 26.91 19.32
C ILE A 85 4.50 27.45 20.52
N THR A 86 3.87 27.55 21.69
CA THR A 86 4.49 28.03 22.93
C THR A 86 5.53 27.04 23.47
N ILE A 87 5.23 25.74 23.38
CA ILE A 87 6.17 24.69 23.78
C ILE A 87 7.35 24.63 22.80
N PHE A 88 7.06 24.75 21.50
CA PHE A 88 8.07 24.76 20.44
C PHE A 88 9.00 25.97 20.52
N SER A 89 8.48 27.18 20.74
CA SER A 89 9.30 28.39 20.88
C SER A 89 10.20 28.32 22.10
N ALA A 90 9.71 27.81 23.22
CA ALA A 90 10.52 27.60 24.42
C ALA A 90 11.65 26.59 24.18
N PHE A 91 11.39 25.51 23.44
CA PHE A 91 12.44 24.59 22.98
C PHE A 91 13.48 25.32 22.11
N GLU A 92 13.03 26.05 21.08
CA GLU A 92 13.89 26.73 20.12
C GLU A 92 14.79 27.78 20.79
N GLU A 93 14.25 28.58 21.71
CA GLU A 93 15.01 29.60 22.44
C GLU A 93 16.04 28.96 23.38
N GLY A 94 15.63 27.91 24.12
CA GLY A 94 16.51 27.26 25.09
C GLY A 94 17.66 26.49 24.46
N ILE A 95 17.42 25.86 23.30
CA ILE A 95 18.45 25.05 22.63
C ILE A 95 19.49 25.90 21.90
N LYS A 96 19.12 27.11 21.46
CA LYS A 96 20.07 28.09 20.85
C LYS A 96 21.12 28.60 21.84
N MET A 97 20.78 28.65 23.13
CA MET A 97 21.67 29.19 24.17
C MET A 97 22.61 28.12 24.73
N ARG A 98 23.89 28.16 24.36
CA ARG A 98 24.91 27.19 24.83
C ARG A 98 25.00 27.07 26.35
N THR A 99 24.86 28.17 27.08
CA THR A 99 24.86 28.21 28.55
C THR A 99 23.67 27.46 29.15
N VAL A 100 22.49 27.58 28.54
CA VAL A 100 21.27 26.87 28.93
C VAL A 100 21.40 25.39 28.62
N VAL A 101 21.88 25.02 27.43
CA VAL A 101 22.10 23.62 27.04
C VAL A 101 23.03 22.91 28.02
N LYS A 102 24.13 23.55 28.43
CA LYS A 102 25.12 22.99 29.38
C LYS A 102 24.52 22.59 30.73
N HIS A 103 23.49 23.29 31.20
CA HIS A 103 22.93 23.07 32.55
C HIS A 103 21.52 22.48 32.55
N PHE A 104 20.75 22.69 31.48
CA PHE A 104 19.34 22.36 31.38
C PHE A 104 18.94 21.73 30.03
N GLY A 105 19.90 21.37 29.16
CA GLY A 105 19.60 20.79 27.84
C GLY A 105 18.64 19.60 27.92
N ASP A 106 18.81 18.74 28.92
CA ASP A 106 17.91 17.63 29.25
C ASP A 106 16.43 18.04 29.41
N ARG A 107 16.17 19.17 30.07
CA ARG A 107 14.81 19.69 30.32
C ARG A 107 14.19 20.26 29.06
N PHE A 108 14.98 20.93 28.23
CA PHE A 108 14.50 21.44 26.94
C PHE A 108 14.25 20.31 25.94
N MET A 109 15.05 19.22 25.96
CA MET A 109 14.72 18.01 25.19
C MET A 109 13.40 17.38 25.63
N ASN A 110 13.08 17.43 26.92
CA ASN A 110 11.81 16.92 27.42
C ASN A 110 10.59 17.72 26.93
N LEU A 111 10.76 18.98 26.54
CA LEU A 111 9.67 19.75 25.90
C LEU A 111 9.26 19.11 24.56
N LEU A 112 10.23 18.61 23.79
CA LEU A 112 9.93 17.84 22.59
C LEU A 112 9.38 16.46 22.93
N GLU A 113 10.12 15.65 23.68
CA GLU A 113 9.75 14.25 23.90
C GLU A 113 8.48 14.07 24.73
N GLY A 114 8.37 14.82 25.81
CA GLY A 114 7.30 14.78 26.80
C GLY A 114 6.17 15.77 26.51
N GLY A 115 6.45 16.90 25.86
CA GLY A 115 5.46 17.96 25.62
C GLY A 115 4.83 17.97 24.23
N ILE A 116 5.59 17.70 23.16
CA ILE A 116 5.06 17.71 21.78
C ILE A 116 4.80 16.28 21.31
N TYR A 117 5.81 15.41 21.34
CA TYR A 117 5.74 14.07 20.76
C TYR A 117 4.83 13.11 21.53
N SER A 118 4.49 13.41 22.78
CA SER A 118 3.52 12.65 23.57
C SER A 118 2.07 12.90 23.16
N SER A 119 1.79 14.01 22.46
CA SER A 119 0.43 14.34 22.01
C SER A 119 0.25 14.08 20.51
N PRO A 120 -0.67 13.17 20.11
CA PRO A 120 -0.95 12.91 18.69
C PRO A 120 -1.49 14.13 17.94
N SER A 121 -2.21 15.05 18.60
CA SER A 121 -2.71 16.28 17.96
C SER A 121 -1.55 17.20 17.60
N TYR A 122 -0.60 17.39 18.52
CA TYR A 122 0.58 18.23 18.29
C TYR A 122 1.51 17.68 17.23
N VAL A 123 1.69 16.36 17.18
CA VAL A 123 2.46 15.72 16.10
C VAL A 123 1.81 15.96 14.74
N ARG A 124 0.48 15.91 14.62
CA ARG A 124 -0.23 16.22 13.36
C ARG A 124 -0.12 17.68 12.95
N GLU A 125 -0.09 18.59 13.92
CA GLU A 125 0.04 20.04 13.71
C GLU A 125 1.48 20.50 13.41
N LEU A 126 2.50 19.65 13.63
CA LEU A 126 3.88 19.99 13.31
C LEU A 126 4.05 20.20 11.80
N LYS A 127 4.59 21.36 11.45
CA LYS A 127 4.88 21.74 10.07
C LYS A 127 6.25 21.20 9.64
N ILE A 128 6.45 21.04 8.33
CA ILE A 128 7.72 20.56 7.75
C ILE A 128 8.90 21.43 8.18
N ASN A 129 8.74 22.76 8.16
CA ASN A 129 9.78 23.70 8.61
C ASN A 129 10.12 23.56 10.11
N GLU A 130 9.17 23.13 10.94
CA GLU A 130 9.40 22.90 12.38
C GLU A 130 10.20 21.62 12.60
N TYR A 131 9.91 20.56 11.84
CA TYR A 131 10.74 19.35 11.83
C TYR A 131 12.17 19.64 11.37
N SER A 132 12.32 20.36 10.26
CA SER A 132 13.61 20.78 9.70
C SER A 132 14.45 21.55 10.73
N ARG A 133 13.84 22.54 11.39
CA ARG A 133 14.49 23.31 12.47
C ARG A 133 14.88 22.45 13.66
N ILE A 134 14.01 21.53 14.10
CA ILE A 134 14.36 20.60 15.19
C ILE A 134 15.59 19.79 14.80
N LEU A 135 15.61 19.21 13.60
CA LEU A 135 16.74 18.40 13.14
C LEU A 135 18.03 19.22 13.08
N SER A 136 18.00 20.42 12.49
CA SER A 136 19.16 21.34 12.46
C SER A 136 19.69 21.63 13.86
N TYR A 137 18.84 22.02 14.81
CA TYR A 137 19.31 22.24 16.17
C TYR A 137 19.89 20.98 16.81
N LEU A 138 19.28 19.81 16.60
CA LEU A 138 19.72 18.58 17.24
C LEU A 138 21.04 18.03 16.65
N PHE A 139 21.24 18.12 15.34
CA PHE A 139 22.46 17.65 14.67
C PHE A 139 23.64 18.60 14.91
N GLU A 140 23.41 19.92 14.89
CA GLU A 140 24.47 20.93 15.05
C GLU A 140 24.88 21.18 16.52
N LEU A 141 24.20 20.55 17.49
CA LEU A 141 24.49 20.68 18.92
C LEU A 141 25.81 20.00 19.31
N ASN A 142 26.87 20.81 19.38
CA ASN A 142 28.17 20.37 19.89
C ASN A 142 28.19 20.28 21.42
N VAL A 143 27.94 19.08 21.95
CA VAL A 143 28.08 18.76 23.37
C VAL A 143 29.36 17.94 23.54
N HIS A 144 30.42 18.47 24.15
CA HIS A 144 31.72 17.78 24.19
C HIS A 144 31.89 16.80 25.37
N ASP A 145 31.34 17.11 26.54
CA ASP A 145 31.66 16.39 27.79
C ASP A 145 30.44 15.72 28.48
N ASP A 146 29.22 15.88 27.95
CA ASP A 146 28.00 15.31 28.54
C ASP A 146 27.48 14.13 27.69
N ASP A 147 27.91 12.92 28.07
CA ASP A 147 27.49 11.69 27.43
C ASP A 147 25.99 11.41 27.59
N PHE A 148 25.37 11.83 28.69
CA PHE A 148 23.95 11.61 28.92
C PHE A 148 23.10 12.45 27.97
N LEU A 149 23.44 13.74 27.82
CA LEU A 149 22.76 14.63 26.89
C LEU A 149 22.97 14.21 25.43
N ARG A 150 24.18 13.78 25.05
CA ARG A 150 24.43 13.18 23.72
C ARG A 150 23.52 11.99 23.43
N ASN A 151 23.30 11.10 24.41
CA ASN A 151 22.39 9.96 24.24
C ASN A 151 20.95 10.42 24.02
N ARG A 152 20.52 11.45 24.75
CA ARG A 152 19.18 12.03 24.58
C ARG A 152 19.02 12.73 23.23
N ILE A 153 20.04 13.43 22.74
CA ILE A 153 20.04 14.06 21.41
C ILE A 153 19.76 12.99 20.34
N VAL A 154 20.54 11.91 20.30
CA VAL A 154 20.38 10.85 19.28
C VAL A 154 19.00 10.19 19.36
N LYS A 155 18.48 9.95 20.57
CA LYS A 155 17.12 9.43 20.75
C LYS A 155 16.05 10.40 20.26
N CYS A 156 16.22 11.68 20.56
CA CYS A 156 15.31 12.73 20.11
C CYS A 156 15.30 12.80 18.58
N ILE A 157 16.47 12.85 17.94
CA ILE A 157 16.62 12.80 16.47
C ILE A 157 15.91 11.57 15.89
N THR A 158 16.18 10.38 16.44
CA THR A 158 15.57 9.13 15.98
C THR A 158 14.04 9.19 16.07
N LYS A 159 13.50 9.78 17.15
CA LYS A 159 12.06 9.96 17.33
C LYS A 159 11.50 11.01 16.36
N THR A 160 12.19 12.14 16.16
CA THR A 160 11.81 13.19 15.21
C THR A 160 11.69 12.64 13.79
N VAL A 161 12.73 11.95 13.31
CA VAL A 161 12.72 11.32 11.97
C VAL A 161 11.66 10.23 11.90
N GLY A 162 11.50 9.44 12.96
CA GLY A 162 10.49 8.39 13.04
C GLY A 162 9.04 8.89 12.98
N LEU A 163 8.78 10.10 13.49
CA LEU A 163 7.46 10.75 13.40
C LEU A 163 7.25 11.43 12.04
N ALA A 164 8.32 11.75 11.33
CA ALA A 164 8.27 12.51 10.09
C ALA A 164 8.37 11.65 8.81
N LYS A 165 8.29 10.31 8.91
CA LYS A 165 8.43 9.35 7.80
C LYS A 165 7.54 9.65 6.59
N GLU A 166 6.33 10.16 6.81
CA GLU A 166 5.40 10.46 5.71
C GLU A 166 5.69 11.80 5.00
N ARG A 167 6.69 12.56 5.47
CA ARG A 167 7.04 13.90 4.98
C ARG A 167 8.27 13.85 4.08
N VAL A 168 8.07 13.45 2.82
CA VAL A 168 9.13 13.32 1.80
C VAL A 168 9.98 14.60 1.62
N GLN A 169 9.41 15.78 1.90
CA GLN A 169 10.14 17.05 1.82
C GLN A 169 11.35 17.13 2.77
N LEU A 170 11.32 16.40 3.90
CA LEU A 170 12.45 16.35 4.85
C LEU A 170 13.60 15.47 4.37
N HIS A 171 13.42 14.70 3.30
CA HIS A 171 14.47 13.85 2.77
C HIS A 171 15.70 14.65 2.32
N VAL A 172 15.53 15.90 1.87
CA VAL A 172 16.65 16.82 1.56
C VAL A 172 17.51 17.03 2.81
N ASP A 173 16.89 17.43 3.92
CA ASP A 173 17.58 17.67 5.19
C ASP A 173 18.29 16.40 5.68
N LEU A 174 17.63 15.23 5.58
CA LEU A 174 18.24 13.96 5.98
C LEU A 174 19.50 13.61 5.15
N VAL A 175 19.56 14.01 3.88
CA VAL A 175 20.76 13.81 3.06
C VAL A 175 21.91 14.66 3.55
N GLU A 176 21.64 15.90 3.97
CA GLU A 176 22.67 16.80 4.51
C GLU A 176 23.27 16.27 5.81
N TYR A 177 22.46 15.63 6.67
CA TYR A 177 22.93 15.04 7.94
C TYR A 177 23.47 13.62 7.83
N LEU A 178 23.28 12.95 6.69
CA LEU A 178 23.74 11.57 6.49
C LEU A 178 25.26 11.40 6.73
N PRO A 179 26.16 12.29 6.27
CA PRO A 179 27.59 12.20 6.56
C PRO A 179 27.90 12.29 8.07
N GLU A 180 27.10 13.02 8.85
CA GLU A 180 27.36 13.23 10.28
C GLU A 180 27.13 11.97 11.12
N LEU A 181 26.33 11.02 10.62
CA LEU A 181 26.06 9.77 11.32
C LEU A 181 27.34 8.98 11.64
N ILE A 182 28.40 9.10 10.83
CA ILE A 182 29.68 8.45 11.12
C ILE A 182 30.34 9.01 12.38
N ASN A 183 30.21 10.32 12.63
CA ASN A 183 30.80 10.98 13.81
C ASN A 183 30.08 10.53 15.09
N PHE A 184 28.75 10.44 15.03
CA PHE A 184 27.97 9.83 16.11
C PHE A 184 28.36 8.37 16.32
N ALA A 185 28.60 7.62 15.24
CA ALA A 185 28.98 6.22 15.32
C ALA A 185 30.40 6.00 15.89
N GLN A 186 31.35 6.87 15.59
CA GLN A 186 32.71 6.75 16.11
C GLN A 186 32.77 6.96 17.63
N THR A 187 31.93 7.85 18.17
CA THR A 187 31.94 8.25 19.59
C THR A 187 30.93 7.48 20.46
N ALA A 188 30.18 6.55 19.88
CA ALA A 188 29.10 5.84 20.56
C ALA A 188 29.58 4.82 21.61
N ASN A 189 29.03 4.93 22.81
CA ASN A 189 29.11 3.91 23.87
C ASN A 189 27.84 3.03 23.89
N ALA A 190 27.88 1.89 24.59
CA ALA A 190 26.92 0.77 24.53
C ALA A 190 25.44 1.13 24.24
N GLY A 191 24.85 2.09 24.96
CA GLY A 191 23.47 2.53 24.76
C GLY A 191 23.25 3.23 23.41
N ARG A 192 24.11 4.18 23.05
CA ARG A 192 24.04 4.95 21.78
C ARG A 192 24.16 4.07 20.55
N LYS A 193 24.96 3.01 20.62
CA LYS A 193 25.14 2.09 19.48
C LYS A 193 23.81 1.57 18.95
N LYS A 194 22.85 1.30 19.84
CA LYS A 194 21.50 0.81 19.49
C LYS A 194 20.66 1.89 18.83
N ASP A 195 20.71 3.11 19.36
CA ASP A 195 19.95 4.24 18.82
C ASP A 195 20.51 4.68 17.45
N ILE A 196 21.83 4.59 17.24
CA ILE A 196 22.47 4.87 15.95
C ILE A 196 22.07 3.84 14.88
N VAL A 197 21.99 2.55 15.22
CA VAL A 197 21.48 1.53 14.29
C VAL A 197 20.03 1.83 13.89
N ARG A 198 19.19 2.26 14.84
CA ARG A 198 17.81 2.66 14.56
C ARG A 198 17.72 3.91 13.71
N LEU A 199 18.56 4.90 13.99
CA LEU A 199 18.62 6.14 13.22
C LEU A 199 19.05 5.85 11.78
N TYR A 200 20.12 5.08 11.59
CA TYR A 200 20.58 4.69 10.26
C TYR A 200 19.54 3.86 9.51
N PHE A 201 18.81 2.96 10.18
CA PHE A 201 17.69 2.23 9.56
C PHE A 201 16.64 3.18 8.95
N LEU A 202 16.30 4.25 9.67
CA LEU A 202 15.35 5.25 9.17
C LEU A 202 15.92 5.95 7.94
N PHE A 203 17.17 6.42 7.98
CA PHE A 203 17.83 7.08 6.84
C PHE A 203 17.88 6.15 5.63
N ALA A 204 18.31 4.89 5.81
CA ALA A 204 18.39 3.92 4.73
C ALA A 204 17.01 3.62 4.12
N THR A 205 15.95 3.60 4.92
CA THR A 205 14.59 3.36 4.43
C THR A 205 14.08 4.55 3.64
N GLU A 206 14.19 5.75 4.20
CA GLU A 206 13.65 6.99 3.61
C GLU A 206 14.42 7.44 2.37
N LEU A 207 15.75 7.30 2.36
CA LEU A 207 16.63 7.81 1.29
C LEU A 207 16.89 6.81 0.16
N SER A 208 16.48 5.54 0.31
CA SER A 208 16.75 4.46 -0.66
C SER A 208 16.29 4.75 -2.09
N VAL A 209 15.21 5.52 -2.25
CA VAL A 209 14.60 5.83 -3.55
C VAL A 209 15.07 7.18 -4.08
N ASN A 210 14.72 8.27 -3.39
CA ASN A 210 14.91 9.64 -3.90
C ASN A 210 16.36 10.10 -3.88
N TYR A 211 17.17 9.59 -2.93
CA TYR A 211 18.55 10.02 -2.70
C TYR A 211 19.52 8.84 -2.66
N ARG A 212 19.21 7.81 -3.44
CA ARG A 212 19.96 6.55 -3.52
C ARG A 212 21.47 6.76 -3.64
N HIS A 213 21.90 7.67 -4.51
CA HIS A 213 23.32 7.91 -4.77
C HIS A 213 24.06 8.38 -3.51
N GLN A 214 23.52 9.37 -2.81
CA GLN A 214 24.12 9.90 -1.57
C GLN A 214 24.09 8.86 -0.44
N LEU A 215 22.98 8.11 -0.32
CA LEU A 215 22.90 6.98 0.61
C LEU A 215 24.02 5.97 0.34
N CYS A 216 24.22 5.59 -0.92
CA CYS A 216 25.21 4.60 -1.32
C CYS A 216 26.66 5.05 -1.13
N LEU A 217 26.94 6.36 -1.19
CA LEU A 217 28.26 6.90 -0.87
C LEU A 217 28.55 6.74 0.63
N HIS A 218 27.69 7.29 1.48
CA HIS A 218 27.94 7.35 2.93
C HIS A 218 27.71 6.02 3.66
N MET A 219 26.88 5.12 3.14
CA MET A 219 26.71 3.80 3.76
C MET A 219 28.01 2.99 3.77
N GLN A 220 28.92 3.23 2.82
CA GLN A 220 30.19 2.52 2.75
C GLN A 220 31.13 2.87 3.91
N ASP A 221 30.88 3.99 4.60
CA ASP A 221 31.61 4.41 5.81
C ASP A 221 30.89 3.97 7.10
N ILE A 222 29.55 4.06 7.11
CA ILE A 222 28.73 3.77 8.31
C ILE A 222 28.58 2.27 8.54
N LEU A 223 28.28 1.49 7.49
CA LEU A 223 27.98 0.06 7.60
C LEU A 223 29.14 -0.77 8.22
N PRO A 224 30.43 -0.53 7.88
CA PRO A 224 31.55 -1.17 8.57
C PRO A 224 31.52 -0.95 10.08
N LYS A 225 31.17 0.26 10.53
CA LYS A 225 31.10 0.59 11.95
C LYS A 225 29.93 -0.11 12.64
N LEU A 226 28.79 -0.24 11.97
CA LEU A 226 27.66 -1.02 12.50
C LEU A 226 28.01 -2.51 12.64
N CYS A 227 28.85 -3.05 11.74
CA CYS A 227 29.38 -4.42 11.88
C CYS A 227 30.31 -4.58 13.09
N GLU A 228 31.06 -3.54 13.49
CA GLU A 228 31.84 -3.54 14.74
C GLU A 228 30.95 -3.68 15.96
N TYR A 229 29.87 -2.90 16.02
CA TYR A 229 28.94 -2.96 17.14
C TYR A 229 28.31 -4.33 17.31
N HIS A 230 28.02 -5.02 16.21
CA HIS A 230 27.49 -6.38 16.23
C HIS A 230 28.50 -7.36 16.85
N ASN A 231 29.79 -7.26 16.48
CA ASN A 231 30.84 -8.14 16.98
C ASN A 231 31.10 -7.98 18.48
N GLU A 232 30.87 -6.79 19.03
CA GLU A 232 30.97 -6.52 20.47
C GLU A 232 29.79 -7.10 21.29
N ASP A 233 28.83 -7.78 20.65
CA ASP A 233 27.63 -8.38 21.26
C ASP A 233 26.76 -7.39 22.07
N VAL A 234 26.78 -6.12 21.67
CA VAL A 234 26.01 -5.05 22.34
C VAL A 234 24.51 -5.15 22.03
N PHE A 235 24.14 -5.85 20.96
CA PHE A 235 22.77 -5.90 20.45
C PHE A 235 21.92 -6.96 21.16
N ARG A 236 20.73 -6.55 21.62
CA ARG A 236 19.63 -7.46 21.96
C ARG A 236 18.89 -7.87 20.68
N ASP A 237 18.07 -8.92 20.75
CA ASP A 237 17.39 -9.50 19.58
C ASP A 237 16.63 -8.47 18.72
N ASP A 238 15.91 -7.53 19.34
CA ASP A 238 15.21 -6.45 18.61
C ASP A 238 16.18 -5.55 17.82
N THR A 239 17.35 -5.23 18.40
CA THR A 239 18.35 -4.40 17.74
C THR A 239 19.08 -5.17 16.65
N ARG A 240 19.33 -6.48 16.85
CA ARG A 240 19.89 -7.37 15.82
C ARG A 240 18.97 -7.43 14.60
N LYS A 241 17.66 -7.57 14.81
CA LYS A 241 16.67 -7.55 13.72
C LYS A 241 16.73 -6.26 12.90
N ILE A 242 16.81 -5.10 13.57
CA ILE A 242 16.93 -3.79 12.90
C ILE A 242 18.26 -3.68 12.14
N PHE A 243 19.36 -4.14 12.73
CA PHE A 243 20.66 -4.20 12.06
C PHE A 243 20.58 -5.03 10.76
N PHE A 244 19.96 -6.21 10.79
CA PHE A 244 19.78 -7.02 9.58
C PHE A 244 18.96 -6.29 8.50
N GLN A 245 17.92 -5.55 8.89
CA GLN A 245 17.14 -4.72 7.96
C GLN A 245 17.95 -3.55 7.39
N CYS A 246 18.84 -2.94 8.18
CA CYS A 246 19.77 -1.92 7.68
C CYS A 246 20.63 -2.47 6.55
N VAL A 247 21.22 -3.66 6.75
CA VAL A 247 22.07 -4.32 5.76
C VAL A 247 21.26 -4.61 4.49
N ILE A 248 20.07 -5.18 4.61
CA ILE A 248 19.18 -5.47 3.47
C ILE A 248 18.89 -4.20 2.66
N ASN A 249 18.41 -3.14 3.31
CA ASN A 249 18.05 -1.90 2.62
C ASN A 249 19.26 -1.23 1.95
N SER A 250 20.42 -1.25 2.62
CA SER A 250 21.66 -0.68 2.10
C SER A 250 22.14 -1.43 0.85
N LEU A 251 22.17 -2.76 0.90
CA LEU A 251 22.64 -3.60 -0.21
C LEU A 251 21.68 -3.54 -1.42
N HIS A 252 20.36 -3.53 -1.20
CA HIS A 252 19.41 -3.33 -2.30
C HIS A 252 19.51 -1.93 -2.93
N SER A 253 19.82 -0.91 -2.14
CA SER A 253 20.02 0.45 -2.67
C SER A 253 21.29 0.54 -3.54
N LEU A 254 22.37 -0.11 -3.11
CA LEU A 254 23.64 -0.14 -3.84
C LEU A 254 23.58 -1.01 -5.10
N TYR A 255 22.94 -2.17 -5.00
CA TYR A 255 22.81 -3.14 -6.09
C TYR A 255 21.33 -3.31 -6.49
N PRO A 256 20.74 -2.35 -7.21
CA PRO A 256 19.30 -2.35 -7.49
C PRO A 256 18.87 -3.45 -8.49
N LYS A 257 19.80 -4.05 -9.25
CA LYS A 257 19.53 -5.08 -10.27
C LYS A 257 19.99 -6.50 -9.88
N LEU A 258 20.11 -6.79 -8.60
CA LEU A 258 20.50 -8.14 -8.13
C LEU A 258 19.60 -9.26 -8.65
N SER A 259 18.31 -8.99 -8.87
CA SER A 259 17.35 -10.00 -9.36
C SER A 259 17.70 -10.54 -10.74
N VAL A 260 18.38 -9.77 -11.57
CA VAL A 260 18.85 -10.16 -12.91
C VAL A 260 20.34 -10.54 -12.94
N CYS A 261 20.96 -10.77 -11.77
CA CYS A 261 22.38 -11.08 -11.64
C CYS A 261 23.32 -9.96 -12.15
N ASP A 262 22.88 -8.71 -12.05
CA ASP A 262 23.67 -7.54 -12.39
C ASP A 262 24.10 -6.82 -11.10
N PHE A 263 25.41 -6.81 -10.85
CA PHE A 263 26.05 -6.20 -9.69
C PHE A 263 26.52 -4.75 -9.96
N ASN A 264 26.06 -4.12 -11.04
CA ASN A 264 26.36 -2.73 -11.31
C ASN A 264 25.73 -1.81 -10.24
N THR A 265 26.55 -0.89 -9.73
CA THR A 265 26.14 0.08 -8.71
C THR A 265 25.47 1.33 -9.29
N PHE A 266 25.29 1.38 -10.62
CA PHE A 266 24.72 2.52 -11.36
C PHE A 266 25.48 3.81 -11.08
N GLY A 267 26.80 3.78 -11.29
CA GLY A 267 27.67 4.95 -11.18
C GLY A 267 28.03 5.38 -9.76
N VAL A 268 27.69 4.60 -8.73
CA VAL A 268 28.21 4.84 -7.36
C VAL A 268 29.62 4.24 -7.26
N PRO A 269 30.67 5.04 -7.00
CA PRO A 269 32.00 4.53 -6.79
C PRO A 269 32.07 3.68 -5.51
N LEU A 270 32.72 2.52 -5.61
CA LEU A 270 32.97 1.64 -4.47
C LEU A 270 34.30 1.99 -3.81
N ASN A 271 34.29 2.14 -2.49
CA ASN A 271 35.49 2.27 -1.68
C ASN A 271 36.31 0.97 -1.79
N GLU A 272 37.64 1.09 -1.83
CA GLU A 272 38.58 -0.05 -1.89
C GLU A 272 38.37 -1.04 -0.73
N LYS A 273 37.88 -0.57 0.42
CA LYS A 273 37.59 -1.39 1.61
C LYS A 273 36.20 -2.07 1.57
N TRP A 274 35.37 -1.79 0.56
CA TRP A 274 34.03 -2.37 0.47
C TRP A 274 34.02 -3.91 0.43
N PRO A 275 34.89 -4.60 -0.34
CA PRO A 275 34.98 -6.05 -0.30
C PRO A 275 35.28 -6.62 1.09
N GLN A 276 36.10 -5.93 1.89
CA GLN A 276 36.40 -6.35 3.27
C GLN A 276 35.14 -6.26 4.16
N THR A 277 34.31 -5.25 3.95
CA THR A 277 33.04 -5.07 4.67
C THR A 277 32.06 -6.20 4.33
N MET A 278 31.97 -6.61 3.06
CA MET A 278 31.15 -7.74 2.65
C MET A 278 31.64 -9.08 3.22
N LEU A 279 32.95 -9.31 3.26
CA LEU A 279 33.52 -10.50 3.93
C LEU A 279 33.27 -10.49 5.45
N ARG A 280 33.27 -9.31 6.07
CA ARG A 280 32.90 -9.16 7.48
C ARG A 280 31.42 -9.50 7.72
N LEU A 281 30.51 -9.09 6.82
CA LEU A 281 29.11 -9.49 6.87
C LEU A 281 28.94 -11.01 6.72
N LYS A 282 29.67 -11.66 5.79
CA LYS A 282 29.71 -13.13 5.69
C LYS A 282 30.17 -13.76 7.00
N THR A 283 31.21 -13.21 7.63
CA THR A 283 31.69 -13.68 8.94
C THR A 283 30.62 -13.56 10.03
N ILE A 284 29.82 -12.47 10.02
CA ILE A 284 28.69 -12.29 10.94
C ILE A 284 27.63 -13.39 10.72
N VAL A 285 27.30 -13.72 9.46
CA VAL A 285 26.38 -14.83 9.13
C VAL A 285 26.91 -16.14 9.74
N ASP A 286 28.17 -16.48 9.49
CA ASP A 286 28.79 -17.71 10.01
C ASP A 286 28.87 -17.72 11.55
N MET A 287 29.08 -16.56 12.18
CA MET A 287 29.09 -16.43 13.65
C MET A 287 27.71 -16.64 14.25
N GLU A 288 26.66 -16.02 13.69
CA GLU A 288 25.28 -16.15 14.18
C GLU A 288 24.76 -17.58 14.01
N ILE A 289 25.11 -18.25 12.92
CA ILE A 289 24.78 -19.67 12.72
C ILE A 289 25.50 -20.53 13.77
N ARG A 290 26.82 -20.33 13.97
CA ARG A 290 27.61 -21.09 14.95
C ARG A 290 27.18 -20.88 16.41
N LYS A 291 26.88 -19.64 16.81
CA LYS A 291 26.42 -19.33 18.18
C LYS A 291 25.15 -20.10 18.53
N ASN A 292 24.24 -20.22 17.58
CA ASN A 292 22.93 -20.85 17.79
C ASN A 292 22.89 -22.36 17.49
N SER A 293 23.96 -22.93 16.92
CA SER A 293 24.10 -24.38 16.65
C SER A 293 24.77 -25.19 17.77
N LEU A 294 25.24 -24.54 18.84
CA LEU A 294 25.87 -25.18 20.00
C LEU A 294 24.92 -26.10 20.80
N VAL A 295 25.43 -27.29 21.14
CA VAL A 295 24.70 -28.46 21.68
C VAL A 295 23.90 -28.19 22.97
N ARG A 296 24.28 -27.19 23.79
CA ARG A 296 23.57 -26.85 25.05
C ARG A 296 22.13 -26.34 24.84
N TYR A 297 21.75 -25.99 23.61
CA TYR A 297 20.40 -25.52 23.26
C TYR A 297 19.61 -26.50 22.36
N LYS A 298 20.08 -27.75 22.23
CA LYS A 298 19.40 -28.82 21.48
C LYS A 298 18.41 -29.59 22.37
N THR A 299 17.29 -28.97 22.71
CA THR A 299 16.09 -29.73 23.12
C THR A 299 15.19 -29.88 21.90
N ALA A 300 15.37 -31.01 21.21
CA ALA A 300 14.56 -31.56 20.11
C ALA A 300 14.57 -30.83 18.74
N LYS A 301 14.77 -31.65 17.69
CA LYS A 301 14.34 -31.54 16.27
C LYS A 301 14.66 -30.26 15.50
N LEU A 302 15.14 -30.44 14.26
CA LEU A 302 15.16 -29.48 13.14
C LEU A 302 14.19 -28.29 13.39
N SER A 303 14.68 -27.20 13.98
CA SER A 303 13.85 -26.06 14.38
C SER A 303 14.60 -24.77 14.10
N ASN A 304 14.39 -24.27 12.88
CA ASN A 304 14.80 -22.95 12.44
C ASN A 304 14.03 -21.81 13.15
N ASP A 305 13.11 -22.13 14.09
CA ASP A 305 12.31 -21.17 14.88
C ASP A 305 13.14 -20.14 15.67
N LYS A 306 14.45 -20.36 15.80
CA LYS A 306 15.37 -19.45 16.49
C LYS A 306 15.81 -18.26 15.64
N PHE A 307 15.85 -18.38 14.30
CA PHE A 307 16.31 -17.31 13.43
C PHE A 307 15.15 -16.47 12.91
N CYS A 308 15.24 -15.14 13.06
CA CYS A 308 14.25 -14.23 12.49
C CYS A 308 14.35 -14.17 10.95
N GLU A 309 13.22 -13.90 10.27
CA GLU A 309 13.17 -13.80 8.80
C GLU A 309 14.15 -12.76 8.23
N SER A 310 14.33 -11.63 8.93
CA SER A 310 15.30 -10.59 8.53
C SER A 310 16.74 -11.11 8.51
N PHE A 311 17.11 -12.04 9.39
CA PHE A 311 18.44 -12.66 9.35
C PHE A 311 18.62 -13.54 8.12
N ILE A 312 17.64 -14.38 7.79
CA ILE A 312 17.73 -15.29 6.63
C ILE A 312 17.83 -14.48 5.32
N LYS A 313 16.99 -13.44 5.16
CA LYS A 313 17.04 -12.57 3.98
C LYS A 313 18.37 -11.82 3.84
N MET A 314 18.88 -11.27 4.95
CA MET A 314 20.19 -10.61 4.97
C MET A 314 21.29 -11.59 4.58
N SER A 315 21.28 -12.79 5.16
CA SER A 315 22.27 -13.83 4.91
C SER A 315 22.26 -14.28 3.45
N ALA A 316 21.08 -14.50 2.87
CA ALA A 316 20.92 -14.82 1.46
C ALA A 316 21.50 -13.73 0.55
N LEU A 317 21.19 -12.46 0.85
CA LEU A 317 21.69 -11.32 0.08
C LEU A 317 23.22 -11.19 0.14
N VAL A 318 23.78 -11.31 1.35
CA VAL A 318 25.24 -11.25 1.57
C VAL A 318 25.94 -12.41 0.88
N MET A 319 25.45 -13.64 1.05
CA MET A 319 26.03 -14.82 0.42
C MET A 319 25.94 -14.74 -1.10
N TYR A 320 24.83 -14.24 -1.64
CA TYR A 320 24.65 -14.03 -3.07
C TYR A 320 25.70 -13.05 -3.62
N ILE A 321 25.88 -11.88 -2.99
CA ILE A 321 26.88 -10.90 -3.45
C ILE A 321 28.31 -11.45 -3.30
N VAL A 322 28.64 -12.10 -2.18
CA VAL A 322 30.00 -12.60 -1.96
C VAL A 322 30.38 -13.68 -2.98
N LEU A 323 29.51 -14.68 -3.18
CA LEU A 323 29.78 -15.79 -4.10
C LEU A 323 29.71 -15.35 -5.57
N TRP A 324 28.80 -14.46 -5.94
CA TRP A 324 28.60 -14.09 -7.34
C TRP A 324 29.38 -12.86 -7.82
N ASP A 325 29.68 -11.84 -6.99
CA ASP A 325 30.44 -10.63 -7.38
C ASP A 325 31.90 -10.66 -6.89
N LEU A 326 32.13 -10.94 -5.60
CA LEU A 326 33.46 -10.75 -5.00
C LEU A 326 34.44 -11.90 -5.28
N GLU A 327 33.97 -13.15 -5.24
CA GLU A 327 34.82 -14.30 -5.54
C GLU A 327 35.19 -14.39 -7.03
N LEU A 328 34.43 -13.76 -7.95
CA LEU A 328 34.82 -13.61 -9.35
C LEU A 328 36.07 -12.74 -9.52
N ARG A 329 36.10 -11.56 -8.84
CA ARG A 329 37.21 -10.60 -8.97
C ARG A 329 38.55 -11.13 -8.44
N LYS A 330 38.52 -12.11 -7.52
CA LYS A 330 39.74 -12.79 -7.04
C LYS A 330 40.38 -13.71 -8.07
N ASN A 331 39.61 -14.27 -8.98
CA ASN A 331 40.15 -15.18 -10.01
C ASN A 331 40.75 -14.42 -11.20
N ASP A 332 40.27 -13.19 -11.47
CA ASP A 332 40.79 -12.33 -12.54
C ASP A 332 42.07 -11.57 -12.15
N SER A 333 42.43 -11.53 -10.86
CA SER A 333 43.60 -10.78 -10.35
C SER A 333 44.91 -11.57 -10.28
N ASN A 334 44.91 -12.88 -10.59
CA ASN A 334 46.13 -13.69 -10.69
C ASN A 334 46.73 -13.66 -12.11
N GLY A 335 46.90 -12.46 -12.65
CA GLY A 335 47.48 -12.20 -13.97
C GLY A 335 49.01 -12.16 -13.98
N ASP A 336 49.71 -13.04 -13.27
CA ASP A 336 51.16 -13.18 -13.37
C ASP A 336 51.55 -14.60 -13.83
N GLY A 337 51.75 -14.73 -15.14
CA GLY A 337 53.01 -15.24 -15.67
C GLY A 337 53.43 -16.70 -15.51
N ASP A 338 52.59 -17.63 -15.04
CA ASP A 338 52.99 -19.05 -14.98
C ASP A 338 51.99 -19.98 -15.68
N ALA A 339 52.53 -20.87 -16.53
CA ALA A 339 51.78 -21.76 -17.41
C ALA A 339 50.71 -22.57 -16.64
N PRO A 340 49.52 -22.80 -17.22
CA PRO A 340 48.37 -23.33 -16.48
C PRO A 340 48.62 -24.76 -16.03
N LYS A 341 49.08 -24.92 -14.78
CA LYS A 341 48.92 -26.16 -14.01
C LYS A 341 47.42 -26.37 -13.88
N LYS A 342 46.89 -27.39 -14.57
CA LYS A 342 45.49 -27.90 -14.53
C LYS A 342 44.59 -27.03 -13.65
N LEU A 343 43.94 -26.03 -14.27
CA LEU A 343 42.95 -25.21 -13.59
C LEU A 343 41.98 -26.13 -12.84
N PRO A 344 41.90 -26.08 -11.49
CA PRO A 344 40.79 -26.69 -10.80
C PRO A 344 39.54 -26.05 -11.38
N ARG A 345 38.59 -26.86 -11.87
CA ARG A 345 37.30 -26.36 -12.36
C ARG A 345 36.76 -25.42 -11.28
N PRO A 346 36.39 -24.17 -11.60
CA PRO A 346 35.73 -23.32 -10.63
C PRO A 346 34.53 -24.10 -10.11
N SER A 347 34.53 -24.44 -8.81
CA SER A 347 33.39 -25.07 -8.15
C SER A 347 32.15 -24.25 -8.50
N ASP A 348 31.09 -24.89 -8.97
CA ASP A 348 29.86 -24.17 -9.26
C ASP A 348 29.46 -23.43 -7.98
N LYS A 349 29.17 -22.13 -8.07
CA LYS A 349 28.85 -21.32 -6.88
C LYS A 349 27.66 -21.90 -6.11
N MET A 350 26.78 -22.60 -6.82
CA MET A 350 25.69 -23.37 -6.23
C MET A 350 26.17 -24.63 -5.49
N GLU A 351 27.25 -25.30 -5.93
CA GLU A 351 27.87 -26.40 -5.19
C GLU A 351 28.36 -25.96 -3.81
N VAL A 352 28.83 -24.72 -3.65
CA VAL A 352 29.19 -24.18 -2.33
C VAL A 352 27.97 -24.14 -1.40
N LEU A 353 26.83 -23.63 -1.89
CA LEU A 353 25.58 -23.63 -1.12
C LEU A 353 25.07 -25.05 -0.84
N PHE A 354 25.15 -25.97 -1.81
CA PHE A 354 24.79 -27.36 -1.61
C PHE A 354 25.69 -28.05 -0.57
N GLY A 355 26.98 -27.73 -0.56
CA GLY A 355 27.92 -28.21 0.45
C GLY A 355 27.59 -27.68 1.85
N LEU A 356 27.16 -26.42 1.97
CA LEU A 356 26.76 -25.82 3.25
C LEU A 356 25.44 -26.40 3.80
N ILE A 357 24.53 -26.83 2.94
CA ILE A 357 23.32 -27.56 3.36
C ILE A 357 23.70 -28.91 4.01
N ASP A 358 24.86 -29.48 3.69
CA ASP A 358 25.41 -30.74 4.24
C ASP A 358 24.33 -31.84 4.34
N LYS A 359 23.61 -32.07 3.24
CA LYS A 359 22.53 -33.06 3.19
C LYS A 359 23.13 -34.47 3.37
N LYS A 360 22.81 -35.11 4.49
CA LYS A 360 23.07 -36.53 4.80
C LYS A 360 21.81 -37.36 4.59
N GLU A 361 21.91 -38.67 4.78
CA GLU A 361 20.79 -39.61 4.56
C GLU A 361 19.54 -39.31 5.39
N THR A 362 19.68 -38.68 6.56
CA THR A 362 18.57 -38.42 7.50
C THR A 362 18.54 -37.01 8.07
N THR A 363 19.54 -36.18 7.75
CA THR A 363 19.71 -34.84 8.34
C THR A 363 20.25 -33.86 7.31
N PHE A 364 19.97 -32.58 7.51
CA PHE A 364 20.48 -31.46 6.71
C PHE A 364 20.55 -30.21 7.58
N ASP A 365 21.31 -29.20 7.17
CA ASP A 365 21.31 -27.89 7.81
C ASP A 365 20.12 -27.05 7.33
N ASP A 366 19.16 -26.85 8.24
CA ASP A 366 17.89 -26.17 7.95
C ASP A 366 18.03 -24.65 7.79
N VAL A 367 19.08 -24.06 8.36
CA VAL A 367 19.38 -22.63 8.23
C VAL A 367 19.98 -22.37 6.86
N TRP A 368 20.98 -23.14 6.44
CA TRP A 368 21.56 -23.03 5.11
C TRP A 368 20.55 -23.35 4.01
N PHE A 369 19.63 -24.28 4.24
CA PHE A 369 18.53 -24.51 3.29
C PHE A 369 17.55 -23.33 3.20
N ALA A 370 17.25 -22.65 4.31
CA ALA A 370 16.44 -21.44 4.29
C ALA A 370 17.14 -20.28 3.55
N ILE A 371 18.44 -20.12 3.77
CA ILE A 371 19.27 -19.14 3.04
C ILE A 371 19.25 -19.45 1.54
N TYR A 372 19.42 -20.71 1.17
CA TYR A 372 19.33 -21.17 -0.23
C TYR A 372 17.96 -20.85 -0.85
N ALA A 373 16.87 -21.13 -0.15
CA ALA A 373 15.52 -20.81 -0.64
C ALA A 373 15.33 -19.31 -0.90
N GLU A 374 15.83 -18.45 0.00
CA GLU A 374 15.82 -17.00 -0.20
C GLU A 374 16.75 -16.54 -1.34
N VAL A 375 17.92 -17.16 -1.55
CA VAL A 375 18.79 -16.86 -2.71
C VAL A 375 18.05 -17.12 -4.02
N LEU A 376 17.36 -18.27 -4.14
CA LEU A 376 16.55 -18.58 -5.31
C LEU A 376 15.40 -17.59 -5.53
N GLN A 377 14.84 -17.05 -4.45
CA GLN A 377 13.80 -16.04 -4.51
C GLN A 377 14.34 -14.66 -4.90
N LEU A 378 15.56 -14.32 -4.48
CA LEU A 378 16.24 -13.07 -4.83
C LEU A 378 16.58 -13.01 -6.32
N SER A 379 17.15 -14.08 -6.89
CA SER A 379 17.45 -14.14 -8.31
C SER A 379 17.27 -15.55 -8.88
N ILE A 380 16.31 -15.67 -9.81
CA ILE A 380 16.07 -16.91 -10.53
C ILE A 380 17.18 -17.24 -11.54
N VAL A 381 17.97 -16.23 -11.95
CA VAL A 381 19.08 -16.36 -12.91
C VAL A 381 20.20 -17.26 -12.39
N VAL A 382 20.29 -17.40 -11.06
CA VAL A 382 21.23 -18.31 -10.40
C VAL A 382 21.01 -19.77 -10.83
N LEU A 383 19.77 -20.15 -11.12
CA LEU A 383 19.45 -21.46 -11.69
C LEU A 383 19.72 -21.45 -13.19
N ASN A 384 20.52 -22.42 -13.65
CA ASN A 384 20.85 -22.64 -15.05
C ASN A 384 20.77 -24.14 -15.37
N VAL A 385 20.97 -24.51 -16.63
CA VAL A 385 20.84 -25.91 -17.08
C VAL A 385 21.79 -26.85 -16.33
N ALA A 386 23.00 -26.39 -15.97
CA ALA A 386 24.02 -27.22 -15.32
C ALA A 386 23.66 -27.56 -13.86
N ASN A 387 23.11 -26.62 -13.10
CA ASN A 387 22.79 -26.84 -11.68
C ASN A 387 21.33 -27.24 -11.41
N TYR A 388 20.44 -27.15 -12.40
CA TYR A 388 19.01 -27.41 -12.24
C TYR A 388 18.70 -28.81 -11.70
N GLN A 389 19.36 -29.84 -12.22
CA GLN A 389 19.15 -31.23 -11.77
C GLN A 389 19.54 -31.41 -10.29
N GLN A 390 20.71 -30.88 -9.91
CA GLN A 390 21.19 -30.95 -8.53
C GLN A 390 20.26 -30.16 -7.59
N ALA A 391 19.81 -28.98 -8.00
CA ALA A 391 18.83 -28.17 -7.26
C ALA A 391 17.52 -28.94 -7.01
N LEU A 392 16.93 -29.53 -8.05
CA LEU A 392 15.70 -30.31 -7.95
C LEU A 392 15.87 -31.54 -7.07
N SER A 393 16.97 -32.28 -7.22
CA SER A 393 17.27 -33.47 -6.41
C SER A 393 17.49 -33.14 -4.92
N THR A 394 18.09 -31.99 -4.63
CA THR A 394 18.31 -31.51 -3.25
C THR A 394 16.99 -31.17 -2.60
N VAL A 395 16.14 -30.40 -3.28
CA VAL A 395 14.81 -30.02 -2.80
C VAL A 395 13.91 -31.23 -2.60
N LEU A 396 13.94 -32.20 -3.53
CA LEU A 396 13.20 -33.46 -3.39
C LEU A 396 13.66 -34.25 -2.16
N GLY A 397 14.97 -34.39 -1.96
CA GLY A 397 15.49 -35.11 -0.80
C GLY A 397 15.16 -34.43 0.52
N ILE A 398 15.17 -33.10 0.58
CA ILE A 398 14.78 -32.35 1.77
C ILE A 398 13.27 -32.47 2.02
N LEU A 399 12.45 -32.46 0.97
CA LEU A 399 11.01 -32.75 1.08
C LEU A 399 10.75 -34.15 1.67
N GLN A 400 11.62 -35.13 1.45
CA GLN A 400 11.47 -36.47 2.03
C GLN A 400 11.85 -36.56 3.51
N MET A 401 12.56 -35.56 4.04
CA MET A 401 13.11 -35.55 5.41
C MET A 401 12.70 -34.31 6.21
N TYR A 402 11.69 -33.56 5.76
CA TYR A 402 11.33 -32.30 6.39
C TYR A 402 10.93 -32.51 7.86
N GLY A 403 11.46 -31.66 8.75
CA GLY A 403 11.25 -31.78 10.20
C GLY A 403 10.19 -30.86 10.79
N ASN A 404 9.78 -29.81 10.07
CA ASN A 404 8.84 -28.80 10.53
C ASN A 404 8.15 -28.06 9.36
N VAL A 405 7.10 -27.27 9.67
CA VAL A 405 6.33 -26.45 8.71
C VAL A 405 7.21 -25.42 7.98
N ARG A 406 8.17 -24.80 8.67
CA ARG A 406 9.03 -23.74 8.09
C ARG A 406 9.95 -24.29 7.00
N ASN A 407 10.49 -25.49 7.19
CA ASN A 407 11.27 -26.20 6.18
C ASN A 407 10.39 -26.53 4.98
N LEU A 408 9.14 -26.89 5.20
CA LEU A 408 8.16 -27.12 4.15
C LEU A 408 7.83 -25.82 3.37
N THR A 409 7.73 -24.68 4.06
CA THR A 409 7.61 -23.36 3.42
C THR A 409 8.82 -23.04 2.54
N ASN A 410 10.04 -23.33 3.00
CA ASN A 410 11.26 -23.15 2.22
C ASN A 410 11.29 -24.08 0.99
N VAL A 411 10.87 -25.35 1.15
CA VAL A 411 10.69 -26.27 0.02
C VAL A 411 9.71 -25.68 -0.99
N ARG A 412 8.56 -25.15 -0.54
CA ARG A 412 7.58 -24.51 -1.43
C ARG A 412 8.19 -23.34 -2.21
N ILE A 413 8.99 -22.49 -1.55
CA ILE A 413 9.69 -21.37 -2.21
C ILE A 413 10.63 -21.90 -3.31
N CYS A 414 11.44 -22.92 -3.00
CA CYS A 414 12.32 -23.56 -3.97
C CYS A 414 11.56 -24.16 -5.15
N VAL A 415 10.48 -24.90 -4.89
CA VAL A 415 9.62 -25.51 -5.94
C VAL A 415 9.05 -24.44 -6.87
N ARG A 416 8.57 -23.31 -6.32
CA ARG A 416 8.09 -22.18 -7.11
C ARG A 416 9.17 -21.64 -8.05
N CYS A 417 10.39 -21.43 -7.55
CA CYS A 417 11.49 -20.91 -8.37
C CYS A 417 11.95 -21.92 -9.42
N LEU A 418 12.03 -23.22 -9.08
CA LEU A 418 12.37 -24.28 -10.01
C LEU A 418 11.36 -24.38 -11.16
N LEU A 419 10.05 -24.41 -10.85
CA LEU A 419 8.99 -24.47 -11.86
C LEU A 419 8.98 -23.24 -12.77
N ALA A 420 9.23 -22.05 -12.22
CA ALA A 420 9.35 -20.82 -13.00
C ALA A 420 10.57 -20.87 -13.94
N LYS A 421 11.73 -21.36 -13.45
CA LYS A 421 12.94 -21.50 -14.27
C LYS A 421 12.78 -22.55 -15.36
N GLU A 422 12.16 -23.68 -15.06
CA GLU A 422 11.89 -24.72 -16.05
C GLU A 422 11.07 -24.17 -17.22
N ARG A 423 10.04 -23.37 -16.91
CA ARG A 423 9.21 -22.74 -17.94
C ARG A 423 10.03 -21.78 -18.82
N GLU A 424 10.92 -20.99 -18.23
CA GLU A 424 11.84 -20.11 -18.96
C GLU A 424 12.80 -20.92 -19.86
N LEU A 425 13.36 -22.01 -19.34
CA LEU A 425 14.27 -22.89 -20.08
C LEU A 425 13.55 -23.63 -21.23
N LEU A 426 12.30 -24.04 -21.03
CA LEU A 426 11.46 -24.62 -22.09
C LEU A 426 11.14 -23.59 -23.18
N GLN A 427 10.76 -22.36 -22.80
CA GLN A 427 10.47 -21.28 -23.74
C GLN A 427 11.68 -20.85 -24.56
N SER A 428 12.87 -20.89 -23.96
CA SER A 428 14.14 -20.63 -24.66
C SER A 428 14.70 -21.85 -25.41
N GLN A 429 13.99 -22.98 -25.42
CA GLN A 429 14.43 -24.25 -26.03
C GLN A 429 15.77 -24.79 -25.47
N SER A 430 16.15 -24.36 -24.26
CA SER A 430 17.39 -24.77 -23.58
C SER A 430 17.28 -26.18 -22.99
N ILE A 431 16.07 -26.68 -22.76
CA ILE A 431 15.76 -28.04 -22.27
C ILE A 431 14.62 -28.65 -23.09
N GLN A 432 14.55 -29.97 -23.12
CA GLN A 432 13.48 -30.71 -23.81
C GLN A 432 12.18 -30.71 -23.00
N GLU A 433 11.05 -30.91 -23.69
CA GLU A 433 9.77 -31.23 -23.04
C GLU A 433 9.95 -32.48 -22.17
N ASN A 434 9.36 -32.47 -20.97
CA ASN A 434 9.50 -33.53 -19.94
C ASN A 434 10.89 -33.67 -19.31
N TYR A 435 11.76 -32.66 -19.37
CA TYR A 435 13.03 -32.66 -18.65
C TYR A 435 12.83 -32.98 -17.16
N LEU A 436 13.52 -34.03 -16.67
CA LEU A 436 13.45 -34.51 -15.29
C LEU A 436 12.03 -34.84 -14.77
N ALA A 437 11.11 -35.24 -15.66
CA ALA A 437 9.73 -35.60 -15.29
C ALA A 437 9.65 -36.68 -14.19
N ASP A 438 10.62 -37.58 -14.11
CA ASP A 438 10.70 -38.61 -13.06
C ASP A 438 10.86 -38.00 -11.67
N LEU A 439 11.72 -36.98 -11.51
CA LEU A 439 11.94 -36.31 -10.22
C LEU A 439 10.70 -35.53 -9.79
N TRP A 440 10.00 -34.88 -10.72
CA TRP A 440 8.73 -34.21 -10.45
C TRP A 440 7.63 -35.20 -10.07
N SER A 441 7.59 -36.35 -10.74
CA SER A 441 6.65 -37.43 -10.41
C SER A 441 6.92 -38.01 -9.02
N GLN A 442 8.19 -38.22 -8.65
CA GLN A 442 8.58 -38.62 -7.30
C GLN A 442 8.14 -37.59 -6.24
N MET A 443 8.33 -36.31 -6.52
CA MET A 443 7.91 -35.22 -5.64
C MET A 443 6.40 -35.23 -5.41
N GLY A 444 5.61 -35.27 -6.49
CA GLY A 444 4.15 -35.30 -6.38
C GLY A 444 3.64 -36.56 -5.70
N ASN A 445 4.22 -37.73 -5.98
CA ASN A 445 3.84 -38.98 -5.32
C ASN A 445 4.08 -38.93 -3.81
N HIS A 446 5.20 -38.34 -3.39
CA HIS A 446 5.50 -38.14 -1.98
C HIS A 446 4.53 -37.17 -1.30
N LEU A 447 4.20 -36.05 -1.95
CA LEU A 447 3.20 -35.09 -1.42
C LEU A 447 1.81 -35.71 -1.28
N ILE A 448 1.44 -36.63 -2.18
CA ILE A 448 0.15 -37.33 -2.18
C ILE A 448 0.12 -38.42 -1.10
N SER A 449 1.22 -39.15 -0.90
CA SER A 449 1.28 -40.31 0.01
C SER A 449 1.44 -39.92 1.48
N VAL A 450 2.16 -38.84 1.80
CA VAL A 450 2.42 -38.45 3.19
C VAL A 450 1.23 -37.71 3.78
N THR A 451 0.47 -38.41 4.62
CA THR A 451 -0.63 -37.84 5.41
C THR A 451 -0.08 -37.19 6.70
N THR A 452 -0.64 -36.03 7.07
CA THR A 452 -0.31 -35.30 8.30
C THR A 452 -1.60 -34.70 8.87
N THR A 453 -1.67 -34.55 10.19
CA THR A 453 -2.80 -33.93 10.89
C THR A 453 -2.57 -32.44 11.20
N ILE A 454 -1.33 -31.96 11.01
CA ILE A 454 -0.92 -30.59 11.33
C ILE A 454 -1.45 -29.62 10.26
N SER A 455 -2.20 -28.61 10.70
CA SER A 455 -2.92 -27.69 9.80
C SER A 455 -2.03 -26.94 8.82
N GLU A 456 -0.96 -26.33 9.32
CA GLU A 456 -0.05 -25.55 8.48
C GLU A 456 0.74 -26.44 7.50
N GLU A 457 1.07 -27.68 7.88
CA GLU A 457 1.70 -28.62 6.95
C GLU A 457 0.76 -29.01 5.80
N ILE A 458 -0.51 -29.26 6.11
CA ILE A 458 -1.54 -29.53 5.09
C ILE A 458 -1.59 -28.35 4.12
N LYS A 459 -1.70 -27.12 4.64
CA LYS A 459 -1.75 -25.90 3.81
C LYS A 459 -0.54 -25.77 2.89
N GLU A 460 0.68 -25.93 3.40
CA GLU A 460 1.90 -25.85 2.59
C GLU A 460 1.98 -26.96 1.53
N LYS A 461 1.59 -28.20 1.86
CA LYS A 461 1.47 -29.30 0.89
C LYS A 461 0.47 -28.99 -0.22
N GLN A 462 -0.70 -28.46 0.13
CA GLN A 462 -1.75 -28.12 -0.84
C GLN A 462 -1.28 -27.01 -1.79
N LEU A 463 -0.59 -25.99 -1.28
CA LEU A 463 -0.03 -24.93 -2.13
C LEU A 463 1.04 -25.47 -3.10
N MET A 464 1.88 -26.42 -2.67
CA MET A 464 2.83 -27.09 -3.58
C MET A 464 2.12 -27.91 -4.65
N LEU A 465 1.12 -28.72 -4.28
CA LEU A 465 0.33 -29.50 -5.23
C LEU A 465 -0.36 -28.59 -6.27
N GLN A 466 -0.94 -27.47 -5.84
CA GLN A 466 -1.53 -26.48 -6.75
C GLN A 466 -0.51 -25.91 -7.73
N MET A 467 0.73 -25.65 -7.31
CA MET A 467 1.79 -25.19 -8.23
C MET A 467 2.19 -26.28 -9.24
N LEU A 468 2.31 -27.53 -8.79
CA LEU A 468 2.62 -28.65 -9.69
C LEU A 468 1.49 -28.88 -10.72
N ILE A 469 0.23 -28.73 -10.31
CA ILE A 469 -0.93 -28.81 -11.21
C ILE A 469 -0.88 -27.66 -12.24
N LYS A 470 -0.55 -26.43 -11.81
CA LYS A 470 -0.45 -25.26 -12.71
C LYS A 470 0.62 -25.37 -13.79
N HIS A 471 1.65 -26.17 -13.53
CA HIS A 471 2.79 -26.41 -14.40
C HIS A 471 2.78 -27.79 -15.07
N ASP A 472 1.62 -28.45 -15.13
CA ASP A 472 1.41 -29.71 -15.84
C ASP A 472 2.33 -30.85 -15.37
N LYS A 473 2.64 -30.90 -14.06
CA LYS A 473 3.52 -31.90 -13.46
C LYS A 473 2.78 -33.11 -12.86
N LEU A 474 1.45 -33.04 -12.73
CA LEU A 474 0.64 -34.17 -12.25
C LEU A 474 0.06 -34.93 -13.43
N ASN A 475 0.37 -36.23 -13.51
CA ASN A 475 -0.28 -37.13 -14.45
C ASN A 475 -1.66 -37.61 -13.93
N GLN A 476 -2.42 -38.28 -14.80
CA GLN A 476 -3.76 -38.78 -14.49
C GLN A 476 -3.81 -39.69 -13.26
N LYS A 477 -2.85 -40.60 -13.11
CA LYS A 477 -2.80 -41.52 -11.96
C LYS A 477 -2.62 -40.75 -10.65
N MET A 478 -1.72 -39.78 -10.63
CA MET A 478 -1.45 -38.92 -9.47
C MET A 478 -2.67 -38.08 -9.10
N ALA A 479 -3.34 -37.47 -10.09
CA ALA A 479 -4.55 -36.70 -9.86
C ALA A 479 -5.67 -37.57 -9.27
N SER A 480 -5.90 -38.77 -9.82
CA SER A 480 -6.89 -39.72 -9.29
C SER A 480 -6.55 -40.21 -7.88
N SER A 481 -5.28 -40.52 -7.60
CA SER A 481 -4.83 -40.91 -6.26
C SER A 481 -5.01 -39.78 -5.24
N LEU A 482 -4.72 -38.53 -5.63
CA LEU A 482 -4.92 -37.36 -4.77
C LEU A 482 -6.40 -37.16 -4.43
N LEU A 483 -7.29 -37.24 -5.43
CA LEU A 483 -8.73 -37.15 -5.24
C LEU A 483 -9.26 -38.28 -4.34
N HIS A 484 -8.82 -39.51 -4.56
CA HIS A 484 -9.14 -40.63 -3.69
C HIS A 484 -8.67 -40.41 -2.24
N ASN A 485 -7.44 -39.91 -2.06
CA ASN A 485 -6.89 -39.61 -0.73
C ASN A 485 -7.70 -38.54 0.00
N PHE A 486 -8.21 -37.51 -0.70
CA PHE A 486 -9.13 -36.54 -0.10
C PHE A 486 -10.43 -37.19 0.36
N ILE A 487 -11.12 -37.94 -0.51
CA ILE A 487 -12.41 -38.58 -0.18
C ILE A 487 -12.25 -39.57 0.97
N SER A 488 -11.16 -40.32 0.99
CA SER A 488 -10.91 -41.35 2.01
C SER A 488 -10.56 -40.79 3.39
N ASN A 489 -10.30 -39.48 3.52
CA ASN A 489 -9.85 -38.86 4.76
C ASN A 489 -10.64 -37.59 5.10
N GLU A 490 -11.60 -37.71 6.02
CA GLU A 490 -12.43 -36.60 6.52
C GLU A 490 -11.60 -35.43 7.09
N MET A 491 -10.40 -35.67 7.64
CA MET A 491 -9.55 -34.61 8.20
C MET A 491 -9.03 -33.63 7.13
N LEU A 492 -9.08 -34.02 5.85
CA LEU A 492 -8.69 -33.22 4.71
C LEU A 492 -9.83 -32.36 4.15
N LYS A 493 -11.04 -32.39 4.76
CA LYS A 493 -12.18 -31.54 4.41
C LYS A 493 -11.95 -30.09 4.83
N ARG A 494 -11.04 -29.42 4.13
CA ARG A 494 -10.54 -28.08 4.43
C ARG A 494 -10.52 -27.22 3.17
N ASN A 495 -10.55 -25.90 3.35
CA ASN A 495 -10.60 -24.93 2.25
C ASN A 495 -9.40 -25.06 1.29
N GLU A 496 -8.22 -25.40 1.79
CA GLU A 496 -7.00 -25.57 1.01
C GLU A 496 -7.08 -26.78 0.08
N CYS A 497 -7.61 -27.91 0.57
CA CYS A 497 -7.81 -29.13 -0.24
C CYS A 497 -8.91 -28.90 -1.28
N ILE A 498 -9.98 -28.20 -0.92
CA ILE A 498 -11.02 -27.77 -1.86
C ILE A 498 -10.41 -26.90 -2.96
N ALA A 499 -9.53 -25.96 -2.62
CA ALA A 499 -8.83 -25.14 -3.62
C ALA A 499 -7.94 -25.99 -4.55
N THR A 500 -7.28 -27.03 -4.02
CA THR A 500 -6.52 -27.98 -4.86
C THR A 500 -7.43 -28.77 -5.79
N ILE A 501 -8.57 -29.28 -5.31
CA ILE A 501 -9.58 -29.95 -6.15
C ILE A 501 -10.05 -29.01 -7.27
N ARG A 502 -10.33 -27.75 -6.94
CA ARG A 502 -10.69 -26.74 -7.95
C ARG A 502 -9.61 -26.60 -9.01
N GLU A 503 -8.34 -26.49 -8.63
CA GLU A 503 -7.25 -26.37 -9.60
C GLU A 503 -7.13 -27.60 -10.52
N ILE A 504 -7.33 -28.82 -10.00
CA ILE A 504 -7.38 -30.05 -10.81
C ILE A 504 -8.49 -29.94 -11.87
N TYR A 505 -9.69 -29.51 -11.48
CA TYR A 505 -10.82 -29.43 -12.41
C TYR A 505 -10.77 -28.21 -13.33
N ILE A 506 -10.11 -27.12 -12.95
CA ILE A 506 -9.77 -26.03 -13.88
C ILE A 506 -8.96 -26.58 -15.05
N ARG A 507 -8.01 -27.47 -14.75
CA ARG A 507 -7.06 -28.08 -15.69
C ARG A 507 -7.37 -29.54 -15.98
N ALA A 508 -8.65 -29.90 -15.96
CA ALA A 508 -9.10 -31.30 -16.02
C ALA A 508 -8.47 -32.06 -17.21
N GLY A 509 -8.43 -31.45 -18.40
CA GLY A 509 -7.81 -32.04 -19.59
C GLY A 509 -6.31 -32.33 -19.44
N GLN A 510 -5.57 -31.47 -18.73
CA GLN A 510 -4.13 -31.64 -18.46
C GLN A 510 -3.89 -32.72 -17.39
N CYS A 511 -4.78 -32.79 -16.39
CA CYS A 511 -4.75 -33.81 -15.34
C CYS A 511 -5.40 -35.15 -15.76
N GLY A 512 -5.82 -35.32 -17.02
CA GLY A 512 -6.52 -36.51 -17.49
C GLY A 512 -7.84 -36.81 -16.76
N GLN A 513 -8.47 -35.78 -16.20
CA GLN A 513 -9.78 -35.86 -15.54
C GLN A 513 -10.87 -35.37 -16.49
N ASP A 514 -12.03 -36.01 -16.44
CA ASP A 514 -13.20 -35.58 -17.19
C ASP A 514 -14.15 -34.80 -16.27
N LYS A 515 -14.54 -33.59 -16.71
CA LYS A 515 -15.53 -32.75 -16.02
C LYS A 515 -16.92 -33.39 -16.03
N ALA A 516 -17.22 -34.31 -16.95
CA ALA A 516 -18.47 -35.04 -17.02
C ALA A 516 -18.42 -36.42 -16.32
N SER A 517 -17.30 -36.77 -15.69
CA SER A 517 -17.13 -38.09 -15.07
C SER A 517 -18.02 -38.27 -13.83
N ALA A 518 -18.61 -39.46 -13.71
CA ALA A 518 -19.32 -39.91 -12.51
C ALA A 518 -18.44 -39.92 -11.23
N THR A 519 -17.11 -39.86 -11.39
CA THR A 519 -16.16 -39.74 -10.26
C THR A 519 -16.21 -38.40 -9.54
N LEU A 520 -16.85 -37.37 -10.12
CA LEU A 520 -17.01 -36.05 -9.52
C LEU A 520 -18.08 -36.03 -8.41
N GLU A 521 -19.12 -36.85 -8.52
CA GLU A 521 -20.25 -36.84 -7.58
C GLU A 521 -19.85 -37.26 -6.15
N PRO A 522 -18.99 -38.28 -5.94
CA PRO A 522 -18.40 -38.57 -4.63
C PRO A 522 -17.53 -37.43 -4.05
N ILE A 523 -16.84 -36.67 -4.90
CA ILE A 523 -15.99 -35.54 -4.46
C ILE A 523 -16.86 -34.37 -4.01
N ILE A 524 -17.94 -34.10 -4.74
CA ILE A 524 -18.96 -33.10 -4.42
C ILE A 524 -19.64 -33.43 -3.08
N SER A 525 -20.03 -34.69 -2.88
CA SER A 525 -20.69 -35.13 -1.65
C SER A 525 -19.74 -35.04 -0.44
N TRP A 526 -18.48 -35.43 -0.61
CA TRP A 526 -17.45 -35.31 0.41
C TRP A 526 -17.18 -33.85 0.79
N ALA A 527 -16.96 -32.96 -0.19
CA ALA A 527 -16.53 -31.58 0.06
C ALA A 527 -17.61 -30.73 0.75
N TYR A 528 -18.89 -30.98 0.52
CA TYR A 528 -19.97 -30.07 0.97
C TYR A 528 -21.17 -30.75 1.65
N GLY A 529 -21.20 -32.08 1.76
CA GLY A 529 -22.30 -32.81 2.39
C GLY A 529 -23.59 -32.82 1.54
N SER A 530 -24.60 -33.58 2.01
CA SER A 530 -25.82 -33.91 1.27
C SER A 530 -26.80 -32.75 1.02
N SER A 531 -26.51 -31.53 1.50
CA SER A 531 -27.51 -30.46 1.66
C SER A 531 -27.43 -29.31 0.65
N GLY A 532 -26.60 -29.38 -0.40
CA GLY A 532 -26.43 -28.24 -1.33
C GLY A 532 -26.05 -28.58 -2.77
N ARG A 533 -26.88 -29.33 -3.50
CA ARG A 533 -26.54 -29.76 -4.89
C ARG A 533 -26.35 -28.63 -5.92
N CYS A 534 -26.84 -27.40 -5.69
CA CYS A 534 -26.78 -26.32 -6.69
C CYS A 534 -25.59 -25.34 -6.56
N SER A 535 -24.99 -25.16 -5.37
CA SER A 535 -23.86 -24.22 -5.19
C SER A 535 -22.48 -24.89 -5.40
N VAL A 536 -22.44 -26.23 -5.38
CA VAL A 536 -21.20 -27.00 -5.24
C VAL A 536 -20.60 -27.38 -6.59
N THR A 537 -21.43 -27.70 -7.58
CA THR A 537 -21.01 -27.94 -8.98
C THR A 537 -20.40 -26.68 -9.60
N GLN A 538 -20.94 -25.50 -9.29
CA GLN A 538 -20.43 -24.21 -9.77
C GLN A 538 -19.01 -23.92 -9.24
N VAL A 539 -18.79 -24.21 -7.96
CA VAL A 539 -17.53 -23.96 -7.26
C VAL A 539 -16.39 -24.88 -7.74
N ILE A 540 -16.69 -26.12 -8.15
CA ILE A 540 -15.68 -27.09 -8.62
C ILE A 540 -15.43 -27.00 -10.15
N HIS A 541 -16.45 -26.67 -10.96
CA HIS A 541 -16.28 -26.49 -12.41
C HIS A 541 -15.65 -25.16 -12.85
N ASN A 542 -15.18 -24.34 -11.90
CA ASN A 542 -14.69 -22.99 -12.16
C ASN A 542 -15.74 -22.09 -12.84
N ILE A 543 -17.02 -22.26 -12.47
CA ILE A 543 -17.96 -21.15 -12.56
C ILE A 543 -17.58 -20.29 -11.37
N ALA A 544 -16.68 -19.33 -11.59
CA ALA A 544 -16.31 -18.38 -10.56
C ALA A 544 -17.58 -17.88 -9.85
N SER A 545 -17.52 -17.66 -8.53
CA SER A 545 -18.39 -16.62 -7.97
C SER A 545 -18.03 -15.38 -8.76
N ILE A 546 -18.87 -15.05 -9.73
CA ILE A 546 -18.56 -14.03 -10.71
C ILE A 546 -18.21 -12.79 -9.87
N ASP A 547 -17.01 -12.24 -10.02
CA ASP A 547 -16.57 -11.05 -9.29
C ASP A 547 -17.71 -10.04 -9.37
N ALA A 548 -18.17 -9.44 -8.27
CA ALA A 548 -19.31 -8.53 -8.34
C ALA A 548 -19.12 -7.43 -9.41
N ASN A 549 -17.87 -7.07 -9.71
CA ASN A 549 -17.54 -6.23 -10.86
C ASN A 549 -17.67 -6.95 -12.20
N LEU A 550 -17.12 -8.17 -12.36
CA LEU A 550 -17.30 -8.98 -13.56
C LEU A 550 -18.77 -9.44 -13.77
N LEU A 551 -19.57 -9.53 -12.72
CA LEU A 551 -21.00 -9.88 -12.72
C LEU A 551 -21.77 -8.66 -13.17
N ALA A 552 -21.41 -7.47 -12.66
CA ALA A 552 -21.90 -6.20 -13.18
C ALA A 552 -21.46 -5.96 -14.62
N ASP A 553 -20.22 -6.30 -15.01
CA ASP A 553 -19.69 -6.13 -16.36
C ASP A 553 -20.30 -7.16 -17.31
N THR A 554 -20.50 -8.41 -16.88
CA THR A 554 -21.19 -9.45 -17.66
C THR A 554 -22.69 -9.19 -17.72
N PHE A 555 -23.33 -8.69 -16.67
CA PHE A 555 -24.71 -8.18 -16.74
C PHE A 555 -24.80 -6.99 -17.68
N SER A 556 -23.82 -6.07 -17.63
CA SER A 556 -23.75 -4.93 -18.52
C SER A 556 -23.52 -5.35 -19.97
N ILE A 557 -22.68 -6.35 -20.25
CA ILE A 557 -22.42 -6.91 -21.58
C ILE A 557 -23.61 -7.75 -22.08
N SER A 558 -24.28 -8.49 -21.20
CA SER A 558 -25.50 -9.26 -21.52
C SER A 558 -26.69 -8.34 -21.82
N ILE A 559 -26.74 -7.14 -21.20
CA ILE A 559 -27.70 -6.08 -21.53
C ILE A 559 -27.37 -5.44 -22.91
N ILE A 560 -26.12 -5.46 -23.38
CA ILE A 560 -25.71 -4.93 -24.71
C ILE A 560 -26.03 -5.90 -25.82
N ASN A 561 -25.67 -7.17 -25.64
CA ASN A 561 -25.67 -8.16 -26.71
C ASN A 561 -27.04 -8.84 -26.93
N PHE A 562 -28.09 -8.44 -26.21
CA PHE A 562 -29.45 -8.99 -26.34
C PHE A 562 -30.37 -8.23 -27.32
N LEU A 563 -29.78 -7.44 -28.22
CA LEU A 563 -30.49 -6.79 -29.32
C LEU A 563 -29.98 -7.36 -30.64
N ASP A 564 -30.26 -8.64 -30.89
CA ASP A 564 -30.32 -9.10 -32.27
C ASP A 564 -31.69 -8.66 -32.82
N GLU A 565 -31.68 -7.74 -33.79
CA GLU A 565 -32.86 -7.06 -34.36
C GLU A 565 -33.94 -8.04 -34.83
N GLN A 566 -33.55 -9.28 -35.21
CA GLN A 566 -34.48 -10.29 -35.71
C GLN A 566 -35.41 -10.89 -34.64
N GLN A 567 -35.00 -10.96 -33.37
CA GLN A 567 -35.84 -11.53 -32.31
C GLN A 567 -36.84 -10.51 -31.73
N LEU A 568 -36.50 -9.21 -31.79
CA LEU A 568 -37.38 -8.14 -31.32
C LEU A 568 -38.60 -7.94 -32.25
N GLN A 569 -38.41 -8.10 -33.55
CA GLN A 569 -39.51 -8.01 -34.53
C GLN A 569 -40.52 -9.17 -34.39
N GLN A 570 -40.11 -10.34 -33.91
CA GLN A 570 -41.02 -11.46 -33.69
C GLN A 570 -41.91 -11.27 -32.45
N LEU A 571 -41.41 -10.61 -31.41
CA LEU A 571 -42.15 -10.35 -30.17
C LEU A 571 -43.17 -9.21 -30.30
N CYS A 572 -42.87 -8.18 -31.10
CA CYS A 572 -43.80 -7.07 -31.32
C CYS A 572 -45.02 -7.43 -32.19
N ASN A 573 -45.00 -8.58 -32.87
CA ASN A 573 -46.02 -8.96 -33.86
C ASN A 573 -47.01 -10.04 -33.37
N SER A 574 -47.03 -10.41 -32.08
CA SER A 574 -48.00 -11.38 -31.53
C SER A 574 -49.13 -10.68 -30.77
N PRO A 575 -50.35 -10.61 -31.32
CA PRO A 575 -51.50 -10.04 -30.64
C PRO A 575 -52.29 -11.14 -29.93
N ASP A 576 -51.93 -11.45 -28.68
CA ASP A 576 -52.86 -11.79 -27.58
C ASP A 576 -52.15 -12.46 -26.38
N PRO A 577 -52.53 -12.14 -25.13
CA PRO A 577 -51.99 -12.78 -23.93
C PRO A 577 -52.75 -14.08 -23.62
N GLY A 578 -52.39 -15.15 -24.32
CA GLY A 578 -52.90 -16.50 -24.04
C GLY A 578 -52.20 -17.16 -22.85
N THR A 579 -52.95 -17.54 -21.84
CA THR A 579 -52.54 -18.33 -20.67
C THR A 579 -51.91 -19.67 -21.06
N VAL A 580 -50.67 -19.92 -20.66
CA VAL A 580 -49.96 -21.21 -20.87
C VAL A 580 -49.90 -22.02 -19.55
N PRO A 581 -50.02 -23.37 -19.55
CA PRO A 581 -50.21 -24.19 -18.35
C PRO A 581 -48.97 -24.33 -17.44
N ALA A 582 -49.21 -24.54 -16.15
CA ALA A 582 -48.25 -24.40 -15.04
C ALA A 582 -46.98 -25.28 -15.09
N ASP A 583 -46.95 -26.40 -15.82
CA ASP A 583 -45.78 -27.29 -15.84
C ASP A 583 -44.70 -26.89 -16.85
N GLN A 584 -45.03 -26.05 -17.84
CA GLN A 584 -44.02 -25.38 -18.67
C GLN A 584 -43.39 -24.17 -17.96
N ASN A 585 -43.98 -23.69 -16.86
CA ASN A 585 -43.41 -22.57 -16.11
C ASN A 585 -42.08 -22.94 -15.47
N LEU A 586 -41.82 -24.16 -14.98
CA LEU A 586 -40.55 -24.41 -14.30
C LEU A 586 -39.35 -24.51 -15.26
N LEU A 587 -39.55 -25.04 -16.47
CA LEU A 587 -38.54 -25.10 -17.52
C LEU A 587 -38.38 -23.75 -18.24
N ALA A 588 -39.47 -23.01 -18.46
CA ALA A 588 -39.42 -21.62 -18.91
C ALA A 588 -38.75 -20.71 -17.85
N TYR A 589 -38.95 -20.93 -16.55
CA TYR A 589 -38.34 -20.15 -15.47
C TYR A 589 -36.84 -20.48 -15.28
N ARG A 590 -36.40 -21.69 -15.67
CA ARG A 590 -34.99 -22.10 -15.64
C ARG A 590 -34.18 -21.67 -16.86
N HIS A 591 -34.80 -21.67 -18.05
CA HIS A 591 -34.13 -21.28 -19.30
C HIS A 591 -34.39 -19.83 -19.71
N ASN A 592 -35.51 -19.22 -19.32
CA ASN A 592 -35.81 -17.82 -19.59
C ASN A 592 -35.55 -16.91 -18.38
N LYS A 593 -34.30 -16.88 -17.90
CA LYS A 593 -33.79 -15.67 -17.22
C LYS A 593 -33.82 -14.43 -18.14
N GLN A 594 -34.11 -14.62 -19.42
CA GLN A 594 -34.29 -13.62 -20.48
C GLN A 594 -35.66 -12.91 -20.47
N LEU A 595 -36.65 -13.32 -19.65
CA LEU A 595 -37.98 -12.67 -19.61
C LEU A 595 -38.24 -11.77 -18.37
N LEU A 596 -37.33 -11.74 -17.40
CA LEU A 596 -37.46 -10.91 -16.18
C LEU A 596 -37.14 -9.42 -16.39
N CYS A 597 -36.62 -9.03 -17.56
CA CYS A 597 -36.18 -7.65 -17.83
C CYS A 597 -37.28 -6.76 -18.44
N LEU A 598 -38.52 -7.25 -18.57
CA LEU A 598 -39.63 -6.48 -19.15
C LEU A 598 -40.79 -6.25 -18.18
N ASP A 599 -40.64 -6.58 -16.90
CA ASP A 599 -41.67 -6.27 -15.89
C ASP A 599 -41.33 -5.01 -15.07
N LYS A 600 -42.37 -4.29 -14.63
CA LYS A 600 -42.33 -2.98 -13.94
C LYS A 600 -41.43 -2.96 -12.69
N GLU A 601 -40.98 -4.12 -12.20
CA GLU A 601 -40.16 -4.30 -11.01
C GLU A 601 -38.64 -4.11 -11.24
N CYS A 602 -38.15 -3.99 -12.48
CA CYS A 602 -36.70 -3.97 -12.78
C CYS A 602 -35.97 -2.66 -12.37
N LEU A 603 -36.68 -1.55 -12.18
CA LEU A 603 -36.09 -0.27 -11.77
C LEU A 603 -36.04 -0.11 -10.23
N ALA A 604 -36.76 -0.95 -9.48
CA ALA A 604 -36.80 -0.93 -8.02
C ALA A 604 -35.46 -1.32 -7.35
N PRO A 605 -34.69 -2.31 -7.85
CA PRO A 605 -33.36 -2.62 -7.34
C PRO A 605 -32.36 -1.48 -7.55
N VAL A 606 -32.33 -0.87 -8.74
CA VAL A 606 -31.43 0.27 -9.03
C VAL A 606 -31.80 1.47 -8.17
N ASN A 607 -33.09 1.77 -8.00
CA ASN A 607 -33.55 2.83 -7.10
C ASN A 607 -33.20 2.53 -5.64
N SER A 608 -33.30 1.27 -5.21
CA SER A 608 -32.90 0.83 -3.86
C SER A 608 -31.40 1.00 -3.64
N LEU A 609 -30.57 0.64 -4.62
CA LEU A 609 -29.11 0.85 -4.58
C LEU A 609 -28.74 2.34 -4.55
N LEU A 610 -29.41 3.19 -5.35
CA LEU A 610 -29.23 4.63 -5.32
C LEU A 610 -29.63 5.23 -3.97
N LYS A 611 -30.73 4.77 -3.36
CA LYS A 611 -31.15 5.19 -2.02
C LYS A 611 -30.15 4.79 -0.93
N ILE A 612 -29.60 3.58 -1.01
CA ILE A 612 -28.57 3.08 -0.08
C ILE A 612 -27.25 3.87 -0.25
N ALA A 613 -26.87 4.16 -1.49
CA ALA A 613 -25.71 4.98 -1.83
C ALA A 613 -25.87 6.45 -1.37
N LEU A 614 -27.05 7.06 -1.51
CA LEU A 614 -27.34 8.41 -1.02
C LEU A 614 -27.23 8.52 0.51
N LYS A 615 -27.52 7.43 1.25
CA LYS A 615 -27.38 7.36 2.71
C LYS A 615 -25.94 7.14 3.20
N LYS A 616 -24.92 7.29 2.33
CA LYS A 616 -23.47 7.21 2.60
C LYS A 616 -22.92 5.83 3.00
N SER A 617 -23.65 4.74 2.75
CA SER A 617 -23.21 3.40 3.18
C SER A 617 -22.22 2.70 2.22
N TYR A 618 -22.05 3.20 0.98
CA TYR A 618 -21.12 2.66 0.00
C TYR A 618 -19.89 3.56 -0.23
N THR A 619 -18.79 2.95 -0.68
CA THR A 619 -17.57 3.67 -1.06
C THR A 619 -17.81 4.58 -2.26
N SER A 620 -17.07 5.70 -2.35
CA SER A 620 -17.17 6.67 -3.46
C SER A 620 -17.02 6.01 -4.84
N ARG A 621 -16.13 5.03 -4.97
CA ARG A 621 -15.89 4.29 -6.20
C ARG A 621 -17.09 3.44 -6.63
N LEU A 622 -17.74 2.77 -5.68
CA LEU A 622 -18.94 1.96 -5.95
C LEU A 622 -20.13 2.85 -6.28
N THR A 623 -20.32 3.94 -5.54
CA THR A 623 -21.34 4.95 -5.82
C THR A 623 -21.19 5.54 -7.23
N ALA A 624 -19.96 5.89 -7.64
CA ALA A 624 -19.71 6.40 -8.99
C ALA A 624 -20.01 5.38 -10.10
N LYS A 625 -19.78 4.08 -9.85
CA LYS A 625 -20.18 3.02 -10.80
C LYS A 625 -21.69 2.89 -10.91
N ILE A 626 -22.42 2.87 -9.78
CA ILE A 626 -23.89 2.80 -9.77
C ILE A 626 -24.49 3.97 -10.56
N VAL A 627 -23.95 5.18 -10.40
CA VAL A 627 -24.38 6.38 -11.14
C VAL A 627 -24.15 6.24 -12.65
N ARG A 628 -23.03 5.67 -13.09
CA ARG A 628 -22.73 5.46 -14.53
C ARG A 628 -23.63 4.40 -15.19
N CYS A 629 -24.14 3.44 -14.43
CA CYS A 629 -25.07 2.44 -14.96
C CYS A 629 -26.34 3.07 -15.51
N VAL A 630 -26.86 4.12 -14.88
CA VAL A 630 -28.06 4.84 -15.35
C VAL A 630 -27.84 5.47 -16.74
N GLY A 631 -26.66 6.03 -17.00
CA GLY A 631 -26.30 6.56 -18.33
C GLY A 631 -26.11 5.46 -19.37
N SER A 632 -25.55 4.31 -18.95
CA SER A 632 -25.40 3.15 -19.84
C SER A 632 -26.74 2.53 -20.24
N ILE A 633 -27.74 2.58 -19.35
CA ILE A 633 -29.12 2.18 -19.64
C ILE A 633 -29.73 3.12 -20.69
N ALA A 634 -29.57 4.44 -20.52
CA ALA A 634 -30.06 5.43 -21.48
C ALA A 634 -29.49 5.23 -22.91
N LEU A 635 -28.21 4.87 -23.02
CA LEU A 635 -27.55 4.64 -24.32
C LEU A 635 -28.01 3.38 -25.06
N ARG A 636 -28.52 2.38 -24.33
CA ARG A 636 -28.79 1.04 -24.87
C ARG A 636 -30.28 0.75 -25.01
N CYS A 637 -31.12 1.60 -24.44
CA CYS A 637 -32.57 1.49 -24.48
C CYS A 637 -33.15 2.78 -25.07
N PRO A 638 -33.32 2.84 -26.41
CA PRO A 638 -34.01 3.95 -27.05
C PRO A 638 -35.43 4.11 -26.47
N ASP A 639 -35.89 5.35 -26.33
CA ASP A 639 -37.17 5.78 -25.79
C ASP A 639 -37.45 5.44 -24.32
N ILE A 640 -36.43 5.01 -23.55
CA ILE A 640 -36.58 4.70 -22.12
C ILE A 640 -37.05 5.89 -21.25
N TYR A 641 -36.87 7.12 -21.73
CA TYR A 641 -37.38 8.33 -21.08
C TYR A 641 -38.91 8.41 -21.03
N LEU A 642 -39.62 7.63 -21.86
CA LEU A 642 -41.08 7.51 -21.81
C LEU A 642 -41.58 6.72 -20.59
N MET A 643 -40.70 5.99 -19.91
CA MET A 643 -41.05 5.27 -18.68
C MET A 643 -41.00 6.20 -17.46
N GLU A 644 -42.11 6.39 -16.76
CA GLU A 644 -42.20 7.24 -15.55
C GLU A 644 -41.14 6.87 -14.48
N ASN A 645 -40.90 5.58 -14.29
CA ASN A 645 -39.93 5.07 -13.32
C ASN A 645 -38.47 5.44 -13.67
N PHE A 646 -38.16 5.65 -14.95
CA PHE A 646 -36.82 6.06 -15.38
C PHE A 646 -36.55 7.52 -15.03
N LEU A 647 -37.56 8.40 -15.12
CA LEU A 647 -37.46 9.77 -14.64
C LEU A 647 -37.17 9.82 -13.13
N VAL A 648 -37.79 8.95 -12.33
CA VAL A 648 -37.51 8.84 -10.88
C VAL A 648 -36.06 8.43 -10.60
N LEU A 649 -35.50 7.53 -11.42
CA LEU A 649 -34.09 7.15 -11.34
C LEU A 649 -33.16 8.29 -11.72
N CYS A 650 -33.47 9.03 -12.78
CA CYS A 650 -32.69 10.20 -13.21
C CYS A 650 -32.72 11.31 -12.16
N LYS A 651 -33.90 11.61 -11.58
CA LYS A 651 -34.07 12.55 -10.45
C LYS A 651 -33.28 12.10 -9.22
N SER A 652 -33.20 10.79 -8.95
CA SER A 652 -32.40 10.24 -7.85
C SER A 652 -30.90 10.32 -8.12
N THR A 653 -30.50 10.14 -9.38
CA THR A 653 -29.12 10.27 -9.85
C THR A 653 -28.64 11.71 -9.76
N ALA A 654 -29.48 12.68 -10.12
CA ALA A 654 -29.18 14.10 -10.03
C ALA A 654 -28.78 14.55 -8.61
N LYS A 655 -29.33 13.94 -7.55
CA LYS A 655 -29.00 14.27 -6.14
C LYS A 655 -27.53 14.04 -5.78
N PHE A 656 -26.85 13.11 -6.47
CA PHE A 656 -25.43 12.81 -6.22
C PHE A 656 -24.48 13.95 -6.58
N ILE A 657 -24.95 14.97 -7.31
CA ILE A 657 -24.15 16.16 -7.62
C ILE A 657 -23.74 16.94 -6.37
N THR A 658 -24.48 16.80 -5.28
CA THR A 658 -24.21 17.48 -4.00
C THR A 658 -23.26 16.71 -3.08
N MET A 659 -22.89 15.46 -3.41
CA MET A 659 -21.98 14.64 -2.58
C MET A 659 -20.60 15.28 -2.47
N PRO A 660 -19.85 15.19 -1.36
CA PRO A 660 -18.55 15.87 -1.23
C PRO A 660 -17.44 15.30 -2.14
N THR A 661 -17.61 14.10 -2.69
CA THR A 661 -16.57 13.39 -3.45
C THR A 661 -16.60 13.72 -4.95
N LEU A 662 -15.46 14.20 -5.49
CA LEU A 662 -15.32 14.60 -6.89
C LEU A 662 -15.62 13.47 -7.90
N ASP A 663 -15.16 12.24 -7.64
CA ASP A 663 -15.39 11.10 -8.55
C ASP A 663 -16.87 10.79 -8.79
N VAL A 664 -17.68 10.88 -7.72
CA VAL A 664 -19.14 10.65 -7.79
C VAL A 664 -19.82 11.78 -8.54
N ARG A 665 -19.35 13.01 -8.31
CA ARG A 665 -19.86 14.19 -8.99
C ARG A 665 -19.59 14.16 -10.51
N PHE A 666 -18.36 13.82 -10.92
CA PHE A 666 -18.01 13.66 -12.34
C PHE A 666 -18.81 12.54 -13.01
N ALA A 667 -18.99 11.40 -12.32
CA ALA A 667 -19.84 10.32 -12.80
C ALA A 667 -21.28 10.80 -13.03
N THR A 668 -21.81 11.63 -12.12
CA THR A 668 -23.17 12.19 -12.23
C THR A 668 -23.31 13.09 -13.44
N ILE A 669 -22.34 13.98 -13.69
CA ILE A 669 -22.36 14.88 -14.86
C ILE A 669 -22.29 14.10 -16.17
N SER A 670 -21.41 13.10 -16.25
CA SER A 670 -21.29 12.26 -17.44
C SER A 670 -22.60 11.51 -17.73
N THR A 671 -23.22 10.92 -16.70
CA THR A 671 -24.53 10.26 -16.84
C THR A 671 -25.63 11.22 -17.28
N LEU A 672 -25.73 12.40 -16.66
CA LEU A 672 -26.74 13.39 -17.04
C LEU A 672 -26.53 13.90 -18.47
N GLY A 673 -25.27 14.11 -18.89
CA GLY A 673 -24.95 14.50 -20.25
C GLY A 673 -25.43 13.48 -21.28
N ILE A 674 -25.30 12.19 -20.97
CA ILE A 674 -25.81 11.10 -21.80
C ILE A 674 -27.34 11.12 -21.86
N VAL A 675 -28.00 11.22 -20.70
CA VAL A 675 -29.48 11.21 -20.60
C VAL A 675 -30.12 12.40 -21.31
N LEU A 676 -29.45 13.55 -21.33
CA LEU A 676 -29.94 14.78 -21.95
C LEU A 676 -29.67 14.86 -23.46
N ASN A 677 -28.87 13.95 -24.01
CA ASN A 677 -28.55 13.92 -25.44
C ASN A 677 -29.65 13.20 -26.22
N THR A 678 -30.47 13.96 -26.96
CA THR A 678 -31.61 13.44 -27.72
C THR A 678 -31.20 12.40 -28.77
N ASN A 679 -30.00 12.52 -29.36
CA ASN A 679 -29.48 11.56 -30.34
C ASN A 679 -29.05 10.23 -29.71
N CYS A 680 -28.85 10.19 -28.38
CA CYS A 680 -28.42 9.00 -27.68
C CYS A 680 -29.58 8.18 -27.11
N VAL A 681 -30.76 8.79 -26.93
CA VAL A 681 -31.85 8.18 -26.15
C VAL A 681 -33.15 8.05 -26.94
N ALA A 682 -33.36 8.75 -28.06
CA ALA A 682 -34.57 8.59 -28.89
C ALA A 682 -34.29 7.74 -30.14
N SER A 683 -35.19 6.81 -30.47
CA SER A 683 -35.10 6.04 -31.73
C SER A 683 -35.48 6.88 -32.95
N ASP A 684 -36.44 7.79 -32.78
CA ASP A 684 -36.81 8.84 -33.74
C ASP A 684 -36.80 10.22 -33.04
N PRO A 685 -35.68 10.98 -33.14
CA PRO A 685 -35.50 12.26 -32.46
C PRO A 685 -36.51 13.34 -32.88
N ILE A 686 -37.13 13.20 -34.05
CA ILE A 686 -38.02 14.22 -34.63
C ILE A 686 -39.44 14.06 -34.09
N SER A 687 -39.98 12.84 -34.13
CA SER A 687 -41.36 12.55 -33.71
C SER A 687 -41.55 12.57 -32.18
N HIS A 688 -40.55 12.17 -31.39
CA HIS A 688 -40.63 12.14 -29.93
C HIS A 688 -40.03 13.37 -29.23
N SER A 689 -39.67 14.42 -29.99
CA SER A 689 -39.03 15.63 -29.49
C SER A 689 -39.78 16.34 -28.35
N LEU A 690 -41.11 16.36 -28.40
CA LEU A 690 -41.95 17.01 -27.37
C LEU A 690 -41.94 16.25 -26.03
N GLN A 691 -42.05 14.93 -26.06
CA GLN A 691 -42.06 14.10 -24.84
C GLN A 691 -40.68 14.04 -24.18
N HIS A 692 -39.62 13.95 -25.00
CA HIS A 692 -38.25 14.08 -24.50
C HIS A 692 -38.00 15.48 -23.91
N SER A 693 -38.61 16.53 -24.48
CA SER A 693 -38.55 17.89 -23.96
C SER A 693 -39.18 18.01 -22.57
N GLU A 694 -40.37 17.43 -22.35
CA GLU A 694 -41.02 17.42 -21.04
C GLU A 694 -40.21 16.66 -19.99
N PHE A 695 -39.68 15.49 -20.37
CA PHE A 695 -38.77 14.71 -19.53
C PHE A 695 -37.51 15.50 -19.13
N CYS A 696 -36.86 16.15 -20.09
CA CYS A 696 -35.66 16.97 -19.84
C CYS A 696 -35.96 18.16 -18.93
N ARG A 697 -37.10 18.83 -19.12
CA ARG A 697 -37.56 19.95 -18.27
C ARG A 697 -37.73 19.48 -16.83
N GLU A 698 -38.46 18.39 -16.62
CA GLU A 698 -38.67 17.83 -15.28
C GLU A 698 -37.40 17.36 -14.60
N LEU A 699 -36.44 16.81 -15.36
CA LEU A 699 -35.15 16.42 -14.83
C LEU A 699 -34.30 17.65 -14.45
N TYR A 700 -34.25 18.67 -15.29
CA TYR A 700 -33.49 19.89 -15.06
C TYR A 700 -34.00 20.65 -13.82
N GLU A 701 -35.32 20.79 -13.65
CA GLU A 701 -35.94 21.43 -12.48
C GLU A 701 -35.66 20.69 -11.16
N SER A 702 -35.36 19.38 -11.23
CA SER A 702 -35.04 18.57 -10.05
C SER A 702 -33.60 18.77 -9.52
N ILE A 703 -32.72 19.43 -10.28
CA ILE A 703 -31.33 19.65 -9.90
C ILE A 703 -31.25 20.82 -8.91
N GLU A 704 -30.80 20.55 -7.67
CA GLU A 704 -30.71 21.56 -6.61
C GLU A 704 -29.45 22.45 -6.74
N PHE A 705 -29.35 23.26 -7.80
CA PHE A 705 -28.19 24.11 -8.09
C PHE A 705 -27.78 25.03 -6.91
N LYS A 706 -28.75 25.46 -6.10
CA LYS A 706 -28.53 26.35 -4.94
C LYS A 706 -27.74 25.68 -3.79
N LYS A 707 -27.74 24.35 -3.70
CA LYS A 707 -27.01 23.60 -2.65
C LYS A 707 -25.54 23.32 -2.98
N LEU A 708 -25.05 23.84 -4.11
CA LEU A 708 -23.65 23.74 -4.53
C LEU A 708 -22.76 24.88 -3.96
N ALA A 709 -23.27 25.67 -3.01
CA ALA A 709 -22.53 26.73 -2.33
C ALA A 709 -21.85 26.19 -1.06
N PHE A 710 -20.52 26.30 -0.99
CA PHE A 710 -19.71 25.85 0.15
C PHE A 710 -18.86 27.02 0.70
N ASN A 711 -18.44 26.92 1.97
CA ASN A 711 -17.82 28.01 2.73
C ASN A 711 -16.27 28.04 2.67
N ASP A 712 -15.63 27.02 2.08
CA ASP A 712 -14.17 26.89 2.02
C ASP A 712 -13.62 27.26 0.62
N GLU A 713 -12.44 27.87 0.52
CA GLU A 713 -11.93 28.48 -0.73
C GLU A 713 -11.62 27.44 -1.82
N ASP A 714 -11.05 26.28 -1.46
CA ASP A 714 -10.72 25.22 -2.42
C ASP A 714 -11.95 24.40 -2.86
N ASP A 715 -12.86 24.11 -1.93
CA ASP A 715 -14.14 23.48 -2.24
C ASP A 715 -15.02 24.38 -3.12
N THR A 716 -14.89 25.70 -2.94
CA THR A 716 -15.57 26.69 -3.77
C THR A 716 -15.04 26.67 -5.20
N ARG A 717 -13.72 26.57 -5.42
CA ARG A 717 -13.12 26.49 -6.76
C ARG A 717 -13.51 25.22 -7.51
N ASN A 718 -13.42 24.06 -6.86
CA ASN A 718 -13.79 22.77 -7.46
C ASN A 718 -15.29 22.70 -7.80
N SER A 719 -16.13 23.24 -6.93
CA SER A 719 -17.58 23.26 -7.15
C SER A 719 -17.98 24.25 -8.28
N ASN A 720 -17.27 25.37 -8.42
CA ASN A 720 -17.47 26.31 -9.52
C ASN A 720 -17.12 25.66 -10.87
N SER A 721 -15.93 25.08 -10.97
CA SER A 721 -15.47 24.40 -12.20
C SER A 721 -16.46 23.31 -12.62
N MET A 722 -16.96 22.55 -11.65
CA MET A 722 -17.93 21.49 -11.88
C MET A 722 -19.32 21.99 -12.32
N MET A 723 -19.78 23.11 -11.75
CA MET A 723 -21.03 23.76 -12.15
C MET A 723 -20.92 24.32 -13.58
N VAL A 724 -19.78 24.94 -13.91
CA VAL A 724 -19.48 25.41 -15.26
C VAL A 724 -19.49 24.23 -16.24
N GLN A 725 -18.78 23.14 -15.95
CA GLN A 725 -18.76 21.96 -16.81
C GLN A 725 -20.14 21.31 -17.02
N MET A 726 -20.97 21.25 -15.98
CA MET A 726 -22.34 20.76 -16.11
C MET A 726 -23.19 21.68 -17.00
N LEU A 727 -23.16 23.01 -16.80
CA LEU A 727 -23.92 23.95 -17.62
C LEU A 727 -23.46 23.93 -19.08
N LEU A 728 -22.16 23.75 -19.32
CA LEU A 728 -21.60 23.54 -20.66
C LEU A 728 -22.06 22.20 -21.27
N ALA A 729 -22.15 21.11 -20.50
CA ALA A 729 -22.67 19.84 -20.99
C ALA A 729 -24.16 19.95 -21.35
N ILE A 730 -24.97 20.62 -20.52
CA ILE A 730 -26.39 20.85 -20.77
C ILE A 730 -26.58 21.70 -22.03
N PHE A 731 -25.80 22.78 -22.20
CA PHE A 731 -25.82 23.59 -23.41
C PHE A 731 -25.41 22.79 -24.67
N SER A 732 -24.37 21.97 -24.54
CA SER A 732 -23.81 21.21 -25.66
C SER A 732 -24.75 20.13 -26.17
N LEU A 733 -25.42 19.43 -25.24
CA LEU A 733 -26.10 18.16 -25.50
C LEU A 733 -27.63 18.27 -25.47
N SER A 734 -28.19 19.28 -24.79
CA SER A 734 -29.62 19.59 -24.86
C SER A 734 -29.88 20.70 -25.87
N SER A 735 -30.58 20.41 -26.96
CA SER A 735 -30.99 21.41 -27.95
C SER A 735 -32.02 22.42 -27.43
N PHE A 736 -32.71 22.11 -26.33
CA PHE A 736 -33.85 22.89 -25.83
C PHE A 736 -33.53 23.77 -24.61
N HIS A 737 -32.50 23.44 -23.82
CA HIS A 737 -32.12 24.20 -22.62
C HIS A 737 -30.91 25.11 -22.84
N GLN A 738 -30.48 25.30 -24.09
CA GLN A 738 -29.28 26.08 -24.45
C GLN A 738 -29.34 27.51 -23.91
N GLU A 739 -30.45 28.21 -24.12
CA GLU A 739 -30.59 29.60 -23.69
C GLU A 739 -30.64 29.73 -22.15
N ILE A 740 -31.31 28.79 -21.47
CA ILE A 740 -31.43 28.78 -20.00
C ILE A 740 -30.07 28.45 -19.36
N ALA A 741 -29.37 27.43 -19.86
CA ALA A 741 -28.05 27.05 -19.40
C ALA A 741 -27.05 28.20 -19.59
N LEU A 742 -27.11 28.93 -20.72
CA LEU A 742 -26.30 30.11 -20.95
C LEU A 742 -26.64 31.26 -20.01
N LYS A 743 -27.93 31.50 -19.75
CA LYS A 743 -28.39 32.54 -18.82
C LYS A 743 -27.88 32.32 -17.40
N GLU A 744 -27.85 31.07 -16.93
CA GLU A 744 -27.30 30.69 -15.63
C GLU A 744 -25.77 30.71 -15.64
N LEU A 745 -25.13 30.22 -16.71
CA LEU A 745 -23.68 30.28 -16.87
C LEU A 745 -23.19 31.74 -16.81
N LEU A 746 -23.87 32.67 -17.48
CA LEU A 746 -23.58 34.11 -17.40
C LEU A 746 -23.74 34.66 -15.99
N TYR A 747 -24.81 34.28 -15.29
CA TYR A 747 -25.02 34.70 -13.91
C TYR A 747 -23.88 34.24 -13.00
N HIS A 748 -23.39 33.02 -13.19
CA HIS A 748 -22.24 32.49 -12.47
C HIS A 748 -20.93 33.19 -12.84
N CYS A 749 -20.71 33.48 -14.13
CA CYS A 749 -19.55 34.24 -14.62
C CYS A 749 -19.55 35.72 -14.17
N ALA A 750 -20.72 36.35 -14.00
CA ALA A 750 -20.81 37.73 -13.54
C ALA A 750 -20.45 37.87 -12.04
N ARG A 751 -20.81 36.86 -11.25
CA ARG A 751 -20.54 36.83 -9.80
C ARG A 751 -19.06 36.53 -9.49
N ARG A 752 -18.31 35.84 -10.35
CA ARG A 752 -16.96 35.34 -10.05
C ARG A 752 -16.04 35.34 -11.29
N ARG A 753 -14.73 35.55 -11.10
CA ARG A 753 -13.74 35.52 -12.20
C ARG A 753 -13.45 34.06 -12.58
N LEU A 754 -13.65 33.70 -13.84
CA LEU A 754 -13.32 32.36 -14.34
C LEU A 754 -11.81 32.10 -14.30
N GLY A 755 -11.42 30.87 -14.00
CA GLY A 755 -10.04 30.38 -14.06
C GLY A 755 -9.64 29.89 -15.46
N GLU A 756 -8.34 29.67 -15.69
CA GLU A 756 -7.77 29.28 -16.99
C GLU A 756 -8.37 27.97 -17.55
N ALA A 757 -8.59 26.96 -16.69
CA ALA A 757 -9.20 25.69 -17.08
C ALA A 757 -10.66 25.82 -17.57
N GLU A 758 -11.41 26.79 -17.03
CA GLU A 758 -12.79 27.07 -17.42
C GLU A 758 -12.86 27.81 -18.77
N PHE A 759 -11.87 28.66 -19.04
CA PHE A 759 -11.68 29.27 -20.36
C PHE A 759 -11.30 28.25 -21.43
N VAL A 760 -10.42 27.30 -21.11
CA VAL A 760 -10.08 26.19 -22.03
C VAL A 760 -11.31 25.33 -22.34
N ALA A 761 -12.15 25.03 -21.35
CA ALA A 761 -13.39 24.29 -21.56
C ALA A 761 -14.38 25.00 -22.50
N LEU A 762 -14.41 26.33 -22.50
CA LEU A 762 -15.19 27.16 -23.43
C LEU A 762 -14.62 27.21 -24.85
N GLN A 763 -13.34 26.85 -25.05
CA GLN A 763 -12.67 26.83 -26.36
C GLN A 763 -12.65 25.43 -27.00
N ASN A 764 -12.97 24.39 -26.24
CA ASN A 764 -12.94 23.01 -26.73
C ASN A 764 -14.04 22.70 -27.76
N GLN A 765 -13.79 21.71 -28.62
CA GLN A 765 -14.78 21.17 -29.55
C GLN A 765 -15.90 20.44 -28.80
N VAL A 766 -17.14 20.61 -29.26
CA VAL A 766 -18.30 19.94 -28.67
C VAL A 766 -18.31 18.47 -29.12
N PRO A 767 -18.29 17.48 -28.20
CA PRO A 767 -18.29 16.07 -28.58
C PRO A 767 -19.51 15.71 -29.45
N GLY A 768 -19.27 15.13 -30.63
CA GLY A 768 -20.32 14.69 -31.57
C GLY A 768 -20.80 15.76 -32.56
N VAL A 769 -20.17 16.94 -32.60
CA VAL A 769 -20.49 18.02 -33.55
C VAL A 769 -19.21 18.73 -33.99
N ASP A 770 -19.00 18.93 -35.29
CA ASP A 770 -17.84 19.66 -35.85
C ASP A 770 -17.94 21.19 -35.64
N GLN A 771 -18.23 21.63 -34.41
CA GLN A 771 -18.33 23.04 -34.04
C GLN A 771 -17.66 23.26 -32.67
N THR A 772 -16.99 24.40 -32.51
CA THR A 772 -16.48 24.79 -31.19
C THR A 772 -17.63 25.29 -30.31
N MET A 773 -17.45 25.21 -28.99
CA MET A 773 -18.43 25.76 -28.06
C MET A 773 -18.70 27.25 -28.30
N ARG A 774 -17.67 28.00 -28.73
CA ARG A 774 -17.76 29.40 -29.16
C ARG A 774 -18.72 29.59 -30.35
N ASP A 775 -18.62 28.74 -31.36
CA ASP A 775 -19.46 28.81 -32.56
C ASP A 775 -20.94 28.57 -32.23
N ARG A 776 -21.22 27.68 -31.28
CA ARG A 776 -22.59 27.43 -30.80
C ARG A 776 -23.16 28.52 -29.90
N ILE A 777 -22.32 29.24 -29.15
CA ILE A 777 -22.76 30.35 -28.29
C ILE A 777 -23.04 31.61 -29.11
N ARG A 778 -22.35 31.79 -30.25
CA ARG A 778 -22.43 32.98 -31.11
C ARG A 778 -23.85 33.44 -31.48
N PRO A 779 -24.82 32.55 -31.83
CA PRO A 779 -26.19 32.96 -32.14
C PRO A 779 -26.95 33.59 -30.96
N TYR A 780 -26.53 33.30 -29.73
CA TYR A 780 -27.15 33.85 -28.52
C TYR A 780 -26.49 35.15 -28.05
N ALA A 781 -25.43 35.63 -28.72
CA ALA A 781 -24.60 36.74 -28.27
C ALA A 781 -25.39 38.02 -27.96
N ASP A 782 -26.39 38.36 -28.77
CA ASP A 782 -27.22 39.56 -28.59
C ASP A 782 -28.13 39.47 -27.36
N ILE A 783 -28.73 38.30 -27.11
CA ILE A 783 -29.56 38.05 -25.92
C ILE A 783 -28.70 38.08 -24.65
N LEU A 784 -27.49 37.48 -24.73
CA LEU A 784 -26.52 37.48 -23.65
C LEU A 784 -26.00 38.89 -23.34
N LEU A 785 -25.74 39.71 -24.37
CA LEU A 785 -25.36 41.11 -24.27
C LEU A 785 -26.43 41.96 -23.61
N HIS A 786 -27.67 41.85 -24.08
CA HIS A 786 -28.81 42.57 -23.55
C HIS A 786 -29.10 42.19 -22.08
N LYS A 787 -28.93 40.91 -21.72
CA LYS A 787 -29.07 40.45 -20.33
C LYS A 787 -27.94 40.97 -19.43
N TRP A 788 -26.70 40.99 -19.93
CA TRP A 788 -25.55 41.52 -19.18
C TRP A 788 -25.68 43.02 -18.91
N SER A 789 -26.13 43.79 -19.91
CA SER A 789 -26.35 45.24 -19.79
C SER A 789 -27.54 45.58 -18.89
N SER A 790 -28.66 44.88 -19.03
CA SER A 790 -29.88 45.12 -18.21
C SER A 790 -29.67 44.82 -16.72
N GLN A 791 -28.77 43.88 -16.38
CA GLN A 791 -28.41 43.55 -15.00
C GLN A 791 -27.26 44.43 -14.44
N ARG A 792 -26.75 45.41 -15.20
CA ARG A 792 -25.65 46.33 -14.84
C ARG A 792 -24.36 45.63 -14.38
N TRP A 793 -24.04 44.47 -14.96
CA TRP A 793 -22.81 43.75 -14.60
C TRP A 793 -21.54 44.40 -15.19
N PRO A 794 -20.40 44.41 -14.48
CA PRO A 794 -19.18 45.07 -14.97
C PRO A 794 -18.68 44.47 -16.29
N ILE A 795 -18.43 45.33 -17.29
CA ILE A 795 -17.90 44.91 -18.60
C ILE A 795 -16.54 44.21 -18.45
N LEU A 796 -15.72 44.63 -17.48
CA LEU A 796 -14.40 44.03 -17.18
C LEU A 796 -14.45 42.59 -16.66
N LYS A 797 -15.61 42.11 -16.19
CA LYS A 797 -15.81 40.72 -15.74
C LYS A 797 -16.42 39.83 -16.82
N ARG A 798 -16.70 40.38 -18.00
CA ARG A 798 -17.30 39.62 -19.08
C ARG A 798 -16.29 38.59 -19.62
N PRO A 799 -16.62 37.30 -19.64
CA PRO A 799 -15.87 36.36 -20.47
C PRO A 799 -16.09 36.79 -21.92
N CYS A 800 -15.08 37.39 -22.56
CA CYS A 800 -15.14 37.62 -23.99
C CYS A 800 -15.09 36.24 -24.67
N PRO A 801 -16.11 35.87 -25.47
CA PRO A 801 -16.08 34.63 -26.21
C PRO A 801 -14.98 34.64 -27.27
#